data_AF-A0A0D2G4J6-F1
#
_entry.id   AF-A0A0D2G4J6-F1
#
_cell.length_a   1.000
_cell.length_b   1.000
_cell.length_c   1.000
_cell.angle_alpha   90.00
_cell.angle_beta   90.00
_cell.angle_gamma   90.00
#
_symmetry.space_group_name_H-M   'P 1'
#
loop_
_entity.id
_entity.type
_entity.pdbx_description
1 polymer ?
#
loop_
_entity_poly.entity_id
_entity_poly.type
_entity_poly.pdbx_seq_one_letter_code
_entity_poly.pdbx_strand_id
1 'polypeptide(L)'
;MSVTVAELDATVKAFQEGHGEVQKQAQQKLNEFKSNPDAWLMVDRILQEATYVPTKYLGLQVLDDVVNTRWKVLPRDQCLGIRNFVVNQILQASETEESLKANKLFLNKLDLTLVTILKQEWPQNWPTFINEIISACHTGISVCENNMTILRLLSEEVFDFSQDQMTSTKAKNLKTTMCAEFSSIFQLCNEILTTADSVSLVKATLETLLRFLNWIPLGFIFETKLIDTLVTRFLEVDQFRNITLKCLTEIGGLQLGQQYQYDDKLVQMFTETLTVVARTLSLDTDFREAYAKAKSSEQEYILNLAIFLTNYFSAHLQTIERLPNSDYLLHGHFYLIKISLIDDREIFKICLEYWNKLVQELYEEMQQLPITELNPLVSMGVSGLANGGAPHPSTLANYPLRKHKYAQVLSSLRQVMVEKMVRPEEVLIVENDEGEIVREFVKESDTIQLYKTTRECLVYLTHLDVVDTEQIMSDKLQRQVDGSEWSWNNCNTLCWAIGSISGAMSEETEKRFLVTVIKDLLGLTEMKRGKDNKAVVASNIMYIVGQYPRFLKAHWKFLKTVVNKLFEFMHETHEGVQDMACDTFIKIANKCKRHFVALQPGETEPFIDEIVRNMRKITCDLTPQQVHTFYEACGYMISAQGQKSVQDRLISDLMSYPNQAWDNVIQQANANPAILHDPEIIKVVGNIMKTNVAACSSIGSYFYSQIGRIYHDMLNMYRASSQLISDAVASGGNVQTKTPKVRGLRTIKKEILKLVDIYVQKADDLQMVNDSMVPPLLDAILLDYQRNVPDARDAEVLSVTTTIIHKLHNLMDDKVGPIMDSIFECTLEMINKDFHEYPEFRVEFFKLLQAINLFCFPALLKLDGRQFKFVIDSCMWASKHDNREVENTGLSMCLELINNMAETDPQTAGIFFQQFYISILQDVFFVLTDSDHKAGFKSQCMLLARMFQLVETNKISQPLYQPDQAAPGTSNKQFVSEFTSSLLQRAFPNLKEIQVQHFVNGLFTLNEDATKFKTHVRDFLISLKEFAGDNAELYAEEREQEKKILADAERERALKVGGLIKPADLDQDDEL
;
A
#
# COMPACT_ATOMS: atom_id res chain seq x y z
N MET A 1 -51.03 -9.12 2.80
CA MET A 1 -51.15 -10.58 2.99
C MET A 1 -49.76 -11.09 3.31
N SER A 2 -49.57 -11.76 4.44
CA SER A 2 -48.28 -12.34 4.82
C SER A 2 -47.90 -13.46 3.85
N VAL A 3 -46.70 -13.42 3.28
CA VAL A 3 -46.12 -14.45 2.41
C VAL A 3 -46.14 -15.80 3.15
N THR A 4 -46.58 -16.88 2.52
CA THR A 4 -46.55 -18.21 3.15
C THR A 4 -45.13 -18.82 3.10
N VAL A 5 -44.81 -19.74 4.02
CA VAL A 5 -43.47 -20.37 4.04
C VAL A 5 -43.18 -21.13 2.74
N ALA A 6 -44.20 -21.77 2.14
CA ALA A 6 -44.07 -22.46 0.86
C ALA A 6 -43.77 -21.51 -0.32
N GLU A 7 -44.39 -20.32 -0.34
CA GLU A 7 -44.09 -19.29 -1.34
C GLU A 7 -42.68 -18.70 -1.13
N LEU A 8 -42.24 -18.57 0.12
CA LEU A 8 -40.89 -18.13 0.44
C LEU A 8 -39.85 -19.16 -0.02
N ASP A 9 -40.07 -20.46 0.22
CA ASP A 9 -39.23 -21.56 -0.29
C ASP A 9 -39.12 -21.51 -1.82
N ALA A 10 -40.24 -21.32 -2.52
CA ALA A 10 -40.25 -21.19 -3.98
C ALA A 10 -39.47 -19.96 -4.47
N THR A 11 -39.58 -18.84 -3.75
CA THR A 11 -38.88 -17.59 -4.07
C THR A 11 -37.37 -17.72 -3.83
N VAL A 12 -36.94 -18.34 -2.73
CA VAL A 12 -35.52 -18.57 -2.44
C VAL A 12 -34.91 -19.56 -3.44
N LYS A 13 -35.63 -20.63 -3.82
CA LYS A 13 -35.20 -21.54 -4.89
C LYS A 13 -35.07 -20.81 -6.23
N ALA A 14 -36.03 -19.97 -6.60
CA ALA A 14 -35.96 -19.16 -7.80
C ALA A 14 -34.77 -18.18 -7.80
N PHE A 15 -34.32 -17.74 -6.62
CA PHE A 15 -33.13 -16.92 -6.49
C PHE A 15 -31.82 -17.72 -6.58
N GLN A 16 -31.73 -18.87 -5.92
CA GLN A 16 -30.52 -19.70 -5.87
C GLN A 16 -30.28 -20.50 -7.17
N GLU A 17 -31.36 -21.01 -7.77
CA GLU A 17 -31.31 -21.95 -8.90
C GLU A 17 -31.84 -21.33 -10.21
N GLY A 18 -32.47 -20.15 -10.14
CA GLY A 18 -32.99 -19.44 -11.32
C GLY A 18 -31.94 -18.62 -12.06
N HIS A 19 -32.28 -18.20 -13.27
CA HIS A 19 -31.42 -17.38 -14.13
C HIS A 19 -32.18 -16.20 -14.75
N GLY A 20 -31.46 -15.11 -15.05
CA GLY A 20 -32.01 -13.93 -15.73
C GLY A 20 -33.10 -13.20 -14.94
N GLU A 21 -34.23 -12.93 -15.60
CA GLU A 21 -35.35 -12.17 -15.01
C GLU A 21 -35.98 -12.86 -13.79
N VAL A 22 -36.06 -14.19 -13.78
CA VAL A 22 -36.66 -14.94 -12.65
C VAL A 22 -35.85 -14.75 -11.37
N GLN A 23 -34.52 -14.79 -11.48
CA GLN A 23 -33.61 -14.55 -10.36
C GLN A 23 -33.70 -13.10 -9.86
N LYS A 24 -33.79 -12.13 -10.78
CA LYS A 24 -33.89 -10.70 -10.44
C LYS A 24 -35.21 -10.37 -9.72
N GLN A 25 -36.33 -10.93 -10.20
CA GLN A 25 -37.63 -10.78 -9.54
C GLN A 25 -37.66 -11.46 -8.17
N ALA A 26 -37.02 -12.62 -8.03
CA ALA A 26 -36.88 -13.29 -6.75
C ALA A 26 -36.03 -12.45 -5.77
N GLN A 27 -34.90 -11.89 -6.22
CA GLN A 27 -34.07 -11.00 -5.40
C GLN A 27 -34.85 -9.77 -4.89
N GLN A 28 -35.65 -9.12 -5.74
CA GLN A 28 -36.48 -7.99 -5.33
C GLN A 28 -37.48 -8.38 -4.23
N LYS A 29 -38.19 -9.49 -4.41
CA LYS A 29 -39.13 -10.01 -3.40
C LYS A 29 -38.44 -10.39 -2.09
N LEU A 30 -37.24 -10.96 -2.14
CA LEU A 30 -36.44 -11.28 -0.96
C LEU A 30 -35.98 -10.02 -0.22
N ASN A 31 -35.59 -8.96 -0.95
CA ASN A 31 -35.24 -7.67 -0.36
C ASN A 31 -36.45 -7.00 0.29
N GLU A 32 -37.62 -7.03 -0.35
CA GLU A 32 -38.88 -6.55 0.22
C GLU A 32 -39.20 -7.30 1.54
N PHE A 33 -39.06 -8.63 1.54
CA PHE A 33 -39.25 -9.44 2.74
C PHE A 33 -38.27 -9.06 3.86
N LYS A 34 -36.98 -8.92 3.58
CA LYS A 34 -35.97 -8.51 4.58
C LYS A 34 -36.20 -7.10 5.12
N SER A 35 -36.65 -6.18 4.27
CA SER A 35 -36.93 -4.79 4.66
C SER A 35 -38.19 -4.64 5.53
N ASN A 36 -39.05 -5.67 5.57
CA ASN A 36 -40.27 -5.63 6.37
C ASN A 36 -39.94 -5.68 7.87
N PRO A 37 -40.31 -4.65 8.67
CA PRO A 37 -40.05 -4.61 10.11
C PRO A 37 -40.66 -5.77 10.89
N ASP A 38 -41.66 -6.46 10.32
CA ASP A 38 -42.38 -7.56 10.97
C ASP A 38 -41.96 -8.93 10.46
N ALA A 39 -41.00 -9.03 9.52
CA ALA A 39 -40.56 -10.31 8.96
C ALA A 39 -40.00 -11.28 10.02
N TRP A 40 -39.41 -10.75 11.10
CA TRP A 40 -38.89 -11.55 12.20
C TRP A 40 -39.99 -12.34 12.95
N LEU A 41 -41.25 -11.88 12.91
CA LEU A 41 -42.39 -12.59 13.50
C LEU A 41 -42.74 -13.88 12.76
N MET A 42 -42.14 -14.10 11.59
CA MET A 42 -42.33 -15.32 10.80
C MET A 42 -41.17 -16.30 10.94
N VAL A 43 -40.08 -15.92 11.62
CA VAL A 43 -38.84 -16.72 11.67
C VAL A 43 -39.06 -18.06 12.36
N ASP A 44 -39.90 -18.11 13.38
CA ASP A 44 -40.28 -19.36 14.06
C ASP A 44 -40.92 -20.36 13.08
N ARG A 45 -41.91 -19.92 12.29
CA ARG A 45 -42.58 -20.74 11.28
C ARG A 45 -41.65 -21.09 10.14
N ILE A 46 -40.79 -20.17 9.69
CA ILE A 46 -39.81 -20.45 8.64
C ILE A 46 -38.87 -21.58 9.08
N LEU A 47 -38.36 -21.54 10.30
CA LEU A 47 -37.39 -22.54 10.76
C LEU A 47 -38.01 -23.92 10.99
N GLN A 48 -39.31 -23.96 11.33
CA GLN A 48 -40.07 -25.20 11.53
C GLN A 48 -40.63 -25.79 10.24
N GLU A 49 -41.25 -24.97 9.38
CA GLU A 49 -42.02 -25.43 8.21
C GLU A 49 -41.22 -25.44 6.90
N ALA A 50 -40.14 -24.66 6.78
CA ALA A 50 -39.39 -24.58 5.52
C ALA A 50 -38.70 -25.92 5.21
N THR A 51 -38.85 -26.34 3.97
CA THR A 51 -38.25 -27.58 3.45
C THR A 51 -36.90 -27.32 2.80
N TYR A 52 -36.61 -26.06 2.44
CA TYR A 52 -35.37 -25.66 1.80
C TYR A 52 -34.44 -24.94 2.79
N VAL A 53 -33.23 -25.48 2.98
CA VAL A 53 -32.27 -24.97 3.97
C VAL A 53 -31.90 -23.49 3.73
N PRO A 54 -31.67 -23.01 2.49
CA PRO A 54 -31.42 -21.58 2.25
C PRO A 54 -32.55 -20.65 2.72
N THR A 55 -33.80 -21.10 2.77
CA THR A 55 -34.91 -20.32 3.33
C THR A 55 -34.80 -20.20 4.85
N LYS A 56 -34.33 -21.26 5.53
CA LYS A 56 -34.01 -21.21 6.96
C LYS A 56 -32.88 -20.22 7.24
N TYR A 57 -31.87 -20.18 6.37
CA TYR A 57 -30.78 -19.19 6.44
C TYR A 57 -31.28 -17.76 6.29
N LEU A 58 -32.20 -17.51 5.35
CA LEU A 58 -32.85 -16.21 5.20
C LEU A 58 -33.58 -15.80 6.49
N GLY A 59 -34.31 -16.73 7.12
CA GLY A 59 -34.97 -16.49 8.40
C GLY A 59 -33.98 -16.11 9.51
N LEU A 60 -32.87 -16.82 9.63
CA LEU A 60 -31.81 -16.48 10.59
C LEU A 60 -31.13 -15.15 10.29
N GLN A 61 -30.94 -14.80 9.02
CA GLN A 61 -30.40 -13.48 8.65
C GLN A 61 -31.34 -12.35 9.07
N VAL A 62 -32.65 -12.49 8.85
CA VAL A 62 -33.64 -11.52 9.34
C VAL A 62 -33.59 -11.42 10.87
N LEU A 63 -33.40 -12.55 11.56
CA LEU A 63 -33.29 -12.55 13.01
C LEU A 63 -32.03 -11.83 13.50
N ASP A 64 -30.87 -12.10 12.89
CA ASP A 64 -29.60 -11.42 13.17
C ASP A 64 -29.73 -9.91 13.02
N ASP A 65 -30.36 -9.44 11.94
CA ASP A 65 -30.60 -8.01 11.68
C ASP A 65 -31.44 -7.39 12.81
N VAL A 66 -32.46 -8.09 13.31
CA VAL A 66 -33.28 -7.62 14.43
C VAL A 66 -32.50 -7.58 15.75
N VAL A 67 -31.69 -8.61 16.02
CA VAL A 67 -30.83 -8.67 17.21
C VAL A 67 -29.80 -7.53 17.20
N ASN A 68 -29.24 -7.19 16.04
CA ASN A 68 -28.26 -6.12 15.95
C ASN A 68 -28.89 -4.71 16.03
N THR A 69 -30.07 -4.50 15.45
CA THR A 69 -30.63 -3.14 15.26
C THR A 69 -31.74 -2.75 16.25
N ARG A 70 -32.48 -3.71 16.80
CA ARG A 70 -33.72 -3.46 17.57
C ARG A 70 -33.78 -4.16 18.93
N TRP A 71 -32.80 -4.98 19.29
CA TRP A 71 -32.84 -5.80 20.49
C TRP A 71 -33.11 -5.05 21.80
N LYS A 72 -32.55 -3.85 21.98
CA LYS A 72 -32.78 -3.02 23.18
C LYS A 72 -34.19 -2.41 23.26
N VAL A 73 -34.92 -2.36 22.14
CA VAL A 73 -36.28 -1.79 22.05
C VAL A 73 -37.33 -2.88 22.23
N LEU A 74 -36.99 -4.14 21.94
CA LEU A 74 -37.91 -5.26 22.08
C LEU A 74 -38.31 -5.48 23.56
N PRO A 75 -39.58 -5.82 23.83
CA PRO A 75 -40.01 -6.27 25.15
C PRO A 75 -39.17 -7.46 25.64
N ARG A 76 -38.85 -7.49 26.94
CA ARG A 76 -37.97 -8.55 27.47
C ARG A 76 -38.51 -9.96 27.33
N ASP A 77 -39.82 -10.14 27.39
CA ASP A 77 -40.43 -11.45 27.14
C ASP A 77 -40.19 -11.94 25.71
N GLN A 78 -40.14 -11.04 24.72
CA GLN A 78 -39.83 -11.39 23.33
C GLN A 78 -38.36 -11.72 23.15
N CYS A 79 -37.44 -10.98 23.79
CA CYS A 79 -36.01 -11.30 23.80
C CYS A 79 -35.77 -12.71 24.36
N LEU A 80 -36.39 -13.03 25.51
CA LEU A 80 -36.29 -14.35 26.14
C LEU A 80 -36.93 -15.45 25.26
N GLY A 81 -38.06 -15.16 24.61
CA GLY A 81 -38.70 -16.07 23.66
C GLY A 81 -37.79 -16.43 22.48
N ILE A 82 -37.20 -15.43 21.82
CA ILE A 82 -36.26 -15.61 20.70
C ILE A 82 -35.05 -16.42 21.17
N ARG A 83 -34.45 -16.05 22.30
CA ARG A 83 -33.30 -16.73 22.90
C ARG A 83 -33.58 -18.22 23.10
N ASN A 84 -34.66 -18.54 23.81
CA ASN A 84 -35.01 -19.92 24.13
C ASN A 84 -35.38 -20.72 22.86
N PHE A 85 -35.99 -20.06 21.88
CA PHE A 85 -36.31 -20.68 20.59
C PHE A 85 -35.05 -21.09 19.82
N VAL A 86 -34.06 -20.19 19.68
CA VAL A 86 -32.79 -20.49 19.00
C VAL A 86 -32.05 -21.64 19.72
N VAL A 87 -31.98 -21.60 21.06
CA VAL A 87 -31.36 -22.67 21.87
C VAL A 87 -32.06 -24.03 21.63
N ASN A 88 -33.40 -24.06 21.62
CA ASN A 88 -34.14 -25.30 21.37
C ASN A 88 -33.88 -25.87 19.97
N GLN A 89 -33.78 -25.00 18.95
CA GLN A 89 -33.46 -25.44 17.58
C GLN A 89 -32.04 -26.01 17.49
N ILE A 90 -31.08 -25.42 18.20
CA ILE A 90 -29.70 -25.94 18.30
C ILE A 90 -29.72 -27.34 18.93
N LEU A 91 -30.37 -27.49 20.08
CA LEU A 91 -30.44 -28.77 20.78
C LEU A 91 -31.07 -29.89 19.93
N GLN A 92 -32.15 -29.60 19.21
CA GLN A 92 -32.78 -30.57 18.29
C GLN A 92 -31.86 -30.96 17.12
N ALA A 93 -31.13 -29.99 16.57
CA ALA A 93 -30.21 -30.23 15.46
C ALA A 93 -28.91 -30.94 15.90
N SER A 94 -28.54 -30.89 17.19
CA SER A 94 -27.34 -31.53 17.75
C SER A 94 -27.62 -32.76 18.63
N GLU A 95 -28.87 -33.22 18.75
CA GLU A 95 -29.27 -34.26 19.71
C GLU A 95 -28.56 -35.60 19.49
N THR A 96 -28.38 -36.02 18.22
CA THR A 96 -27.70 -37.27 17.84
C THR A 96 -26.59 -37.01 16.83
N GLU A 97 -25.67 -37.96 16.67
CA GLU A 97 -24.58 -37.86 15.70
C GLU A 97 -25.09 -37.78 14.25
N GLU A 98 -26.17 -38.49 13.93
CA GLU A 98 -26.80 -38.43 12.61
C GLU A 98 -27.42 -37.06 12.34
N SER A 99 -28.12 -36.49 13.33
CA SER A 99 -28.74 -35.16 13.21
C SER A 99 -27.66 -34.08 13.03
N LEU A 100 -26.58 -34.15 13.81
CA LEU A 100 -25.45 -33.22 13.74
C LEU A 100 -24.79 -33.24 12.36
N LYS A 101 -24.56 -34.44 11.79
CA LYS A 101 -24.00 -34.58 10.43
C LYS A 101 -24.95 -34.08 9.35
N ALA A 102 -26.25 -34.42 9.44
CA ALA A 102 -27.25 -34.03 8.46
C ALA A 102 -27.50 -32.51 8.44
N ASN A 103 -27.46 -31.87 9.61
CA ASN A 103 -27.80 -30.46 9.78
C ASN A 103 -26.59 -29.52 9.93
N LYS A 104 -25.36 -30.00 9.74
CA LYS A 104 -24.11 -29.27 10.04
C LYS A 104 -24.09 -27.81 9.55
N LEU A 105 -24.48 -27.57 8.29
CA LEU A 105 -24.55 -26.22 7.73
C LEU A 105 -25.58 -25.35 8.46
N PHE A 106 -26.79 -25.88 8.68
CA PHE A 106 -27.85 -25.15 9.36
C PHE A 106 -27.47 -24.85 10.83
N LEU A 107 -26.85 -25.83 11.50
CA LEU A 107 -26.38 -25.73 12.88
C LEU A 107 -25.32 -24.62 13.03
N ASN A 108 -24.32 -24.57 12.16
CA ASN A 108 -23.32 -23.48 12.16
C ASN A 108 -23.97 -22.08 12.09
N LYS A 109 -25.03 -21.90 11.30
CA LYS A 109 -25.71 -20.61 11.18
C LYS A 109 -26.55 -20.29 12.43
N LEU A 110 -27.17 -21.31 13.05
CA LEU A 110 -27.83 -21.15 14.34
C LEU A 110 -26.84 -20.74 15.43
N ASP A 111 -25.67 -21.36 15.47
CA ASP A 111 -24.63 -21.03 16.46
C ASP A 111 -24.15 -19.57 16.31
N LEU A 112 -23.94 -19.09 15.07
CA LEU A 112 -23.64 -17.67 14.82
C LEU A 112 -24.77 -16.73 15.27
N THR A 113 -26.03 -17.14 15.07
CA THR A 113 -27.19 -16.37 15.53
C THR A 113 -27.22 -16.31 17.06
N LEU A 114 -26.94 -17.43 17.73
CA LEU A 114 -26.81 -17.49 19.18
C LEU A 114 -25.69 -16.57 19.68
N VAL A 115 -24.51 -16.57 19.05
CA VAL A 115 -23.42 -15.67 19.40
C VAL A 115 -23.81 -14.19 19.21
N THR A 116 -24.56 -13.87 18.16
CA THR A 116 -25.12 -12.52 17.95
C THR A 116 -26.05 -12.09 19.10
N ILE A 117 -26.88 -13.01 19.61
CA ILE A 117 -27.72 -12.78 20.81
C ILE A 117 -26.84 -12.60 22.06
N LEU A 118 -25.80 -13.42 22.23
CA LEU A 118 -24.88 -13.34 23.36
C LEU A 118 -24.17 -11.98 23.41
N LYS A 119 -23.80 -11.38 22.27
CA LYS A 119 -23.22 -10.01 22.21
C LYS A 119 -24.13 -8.92 22.80
N GLN A 120 -25.43 -9.18 22.94
CA GLN A 120 -26.40 -8.24 23.49
C GLN A 120 -26.83 -8.60 24.92
N GLU A 121 -26.93 -9.89 25.24
CA GLU A 121 -27.48 -10.37 26.53
C GLU A 121 -26.40 -10.77 27.55
N TRP A 122 -25.31 -11.39 27.11
CA TRP A 122 -24.23 -11.84 27.99
C TRP A 122 -23.23 -10.70 28.22
N PRO A 123 -22.73 -10.49 29.46
CA PRO A 123 -22.97 -11.27 30.67
C PRO A 123 -24.14 -10.77 31.55
N GLN A 124 -24.65 -9.56 31.32
CA GLN A 124 -25.52 -8.87 32.29
C GLN A 124 -26.88 -9.54 32.47
N ASN A 125 -27.50 -10.00 31.39
CA ASN A 125 -28.86 -10.57 31.39
C ASN A 125 -28.86 -12.10 31.24
N TRP A 126 -27.69 -12.72 31.04
CA TRP A 126 -27.55 -14.18 30.98
C TRP A 126 -26.29 -14.70 31.70
N PRO A 127 -26.15 -14.45 33.01
CA PRO A 127 -24.95 -14.83 33.77
C PRO A 127 -24.76 -16.34 33.92
N THR A 128 -25.79 -17.15 33.67
CA THR A 128 -25.74 -18.62 33.82
C THR A 128 -25.32 -19.35 32.55
N PHE A 129 -25.12 -18.64 31.43
CA PHE A 129 -24.88 -19.25 30.11
C PHE A 129 -23.73 -20.27 30.10
N ILE A 130 -22.56 -19.91 30.63
CA ILE A 130 -21.39 -20.83 30.65
C ILE A 130 -21.69 -22.08 31.48
N ASN A 131 -22.36 -21.94 32.62
CA ASN A 131 -22.74 -23.08 33.45
C ASN A 131 -23.77 -23.99 32.75
N GLU A 132 -24.72 -23.40 32.01
CA GLU A 132 -25.70 -24.14 31.20
C GLU A 132 -25.01 -24.92 30.07
N ILE A 133 -24.05 -24.31 29.35
CA ILE A 133 -23.26 -24.97 28.30
C ILE A 133 -22.48 -26.16 28.86
N ILE A 134 -21.78 -25.97 29.99
CA ILE A 134 -20.99 -27.05 30.61
C ILE A 134 -21.91 -28.20 31.03
N SER A 135 -23.05 -27.90 31.66
CA SER A 135 -24.02 -28.94 32.03
C SER A 135 -24.56 -29.70 30.80
N ALA A 136 -24.79 -29.00 29.68
CA ALA A 136 -25.24 -29.61 28.43
C ALA A 136 -24.14 -30.47 27.76
N CYS A 137 -22.86 -30.14 27.92
CA CYS A 137 -21.78 -30.99 27.42
C CYS A 137 -21.77 -32.38 28.07
N HIS A 138 -22.26 -32.51 29.31
CA HIS A 138 -22.37 -33.79 29.99
C HIS A 138 -23.61 -34.61 29.60
N THR A 139 -24.54 -34.08 28.79
CA THR A 139 -25.76 -34.82 28.39
C THR A 139 -25.54 -35.73 27.18
N GLY A 140 -24.58 -35.42 26.31
CA GLY A 140 -24.29 -36.23 25.12
C GLY A 140 -23.10 -35.73 24.31
N ILE A 141 -22.42 -36.66 23.64
CA ILE A 141 -21.19 -36.38 22.86
C ILE A 141 -21.47 -35.40 21.71
N SER A 142 -22.57 -35.57 20.99
CA SER A 142 -22.96 -34.70 19.87
C SER A 142 -23.27 -33.26 20.31
N VAL A 143 -23.96 -33.10 21.45
CA VAL A 143 -24.23 -31.79 22.05
C VAL A 143 -22.93 -31.14 22.53
N CYS A 144 -22.05 -31.92 23.14
CA CYS A 144 -20.72 -31.47 23.55
C CYS A 144 -19.89 -30.96 22.36
N GLU A 145 -19.88 -31.68 21.24
CA GLU A 145 -19.19 -31.28 20.01
C GLU A 145 -19.69 -29.92 19.48
N ASN A 146 -21.01 -29.71 19.47
CA ASN A 146 -21.57 -28.44 19.05
C ASN A 146 -21.26 -27.31 20.03
N ASN A 147 -21.35 -27.58 21.33
CA ASN A 147 -21.04 -26.60 22.36
C ASN A 147 -19.58 -26.13 22.31
N MET A 148 -18.64 -27.01 21.95
CA MET A 148 -17.26 -26.59 21.66
C MET A 148 -17.22 -25.59 20.49
N THR A 149 -17.98 -25.85 19.42
CA THR A 149 -18.10 -24.93 18.27
C THR A 149 -18.69 -23.58 18.65
N ILE A 150 -19.77 -23.55 19.46
CA ILE A 150 -20.38 -22.31 19.97
C ILE A 150 -19.35 -21.50 20.78
N LEU A 151 -18.63 -22.17 21.68
CA LEU A 151 -17.60 -21.54 22.51
C LEU A 151 -16.45 -20.95 21.66
N ARG A 152 -16.06 -21.65 20.60
CA ARG A 152 -15.08 -21.16 19.63
C ARG A 152 -15.57 -19.88 18.93
N LEU A 153 -16.78 -19.90 18.37
CA LEU A 153 -17.36 -18.75 17.67
C LEU A 153 -17.54 -17.54 18.60
N LEU A 154 -17.93 -17.77 19.85
CA LEU A 154 -18.01 -16.72 20.86
C LEU A 154 -16.64 -16.08 21.13
N SER A 155 -15.58 -16.89 21.20
CA SER A 155 -14.22 -16.40 21.37
C SER A 155 -13.78 -15.51 20.21
N GLU A 156 -14.02 -15.96 18.97
CA GLU A 156 -13.66 -15.20 17.76
C GLU A 156 -14.37 -13.83 17.73
N GLU A 157 -15.67 -13.79 18.04
CA GLU A 157 -16.45 -12.54 18.06
C GLU A 157 -16.03 -11.55 19.18
N VAL A 158 -15.63 -12.05 20.35
CA VAL A 158 -15.24 -11.20 21.48
C VAL A 158 -13.81 -10.69 21.36
N PHE A 159 -12.88 -11.53 20.88
CA PHE A 159 -11.45 -11.23 20.90
C PHE A 159 -10.86 -10.84 19.54
N ASP A 160 -11.39 -11.35 18.43
CA ASP A 160 -10.81 -11.10 17.09
C ASP A 160 -11.51 -9.92 16.37
N PHE A 161 -12.83 -9.73 16.55
CA PHE A 161 -13.62 -8.72 15.80
C PHE A 161 -14.06 -7.48 16.61
N SER A 162 -13.65 -7.35 17.88
CA SER A 162 -14.19 -6.32 18.78
C SER A 162 -13.64 -4.91 18.57
N GLN A 163 -12.53 -4.73 17.83
CA GLN A 163 -11.93 -3.40 17.59
C GLN A 163 -12.75 -2.54 16.60
N ASP A 164 -13.40 -3.15 15.60
CA ASP A 164 -14.06 -2.41 14.51
C ASP A 164 -15.59 -2.30 14.66
N GLN A 165 -16.22 -3.21 15.41
CA GLN A 165 -17.68 -3.34 15.49
C GLN A 165 -18.30 -2.86 16.82
N MET A 166 -17.47 -2.51 17.81
CA MET A 166 -17.94 -2.23 19.18
C MET A 166 -17.26 -0.99 19.75
N THR A 167 -17.98 -0.26 20.60
CA THR A 167 -17.37 0.81 21.40
C THR A 167 -16.28 0.25 22.31
N SER A 168 -15.19 0.98 22.50
CA SER A 168 -14.04 0.61 23.34
C SER A 168 -14.43 0.10 24.75
N THR A 169 -15.44 0.72 25.37
CA THR A 169 -15.93 0.33 26.70
C THR A 169 -16.65 -1.02 26.70
N LYS A 170 -17.43 -1.34 25.65
CA LYS A 170 -18.18 -2.60 25.55
C LYS A 170 -17.24 -3.80 25.34
N ALA A 171 -16.24 -3.65 24.47
CA ALA A 171 -15.22 -4.68 24.22
C ALA A 171 -14.45 -5.04 25.52
N LYS A 172 -14.03 -4.03 26.29
CA LYS A 172 -13.33 -4.24 27.56
C LYS A 172 -14.15 -5.05 28.57
N ASN A 173 -15.44 -4.75 28.72
CA ASN A 173 -16.31 -5.43 29.68
C ASN A 173 -16.55 -6.91 29.34
N LEU A 174 -16.74 -7.25 28.06
CA LEU A 174 -16.90 -8.64 27.60
C LEU A 174 -15.63 -9.45 27.86
N LYS A 175 -14.46 -8.89 27.53
CA LYS A 175 -13.16 -9.51 27.78
C LYS A 175 -12.95 -9.80 29.27
N THR A 176 -13.20 -8.84 30.16
CA THR A 176 -13.04 -9.04 31.61
C THR A 176 -13.95 -10.15 32.15
N THR A 177 -15.19 -10.23 31.64
CA THR A 177 -16.15 -11.22 32.15
C THR A 177 -15.84 -12.62 31.66
N MET A 178 -15.40 -12.79 30.40
CA MET A 178 -14.99 -14.09 29.87
C MET A 178 -13.82 -14.69 30.66
N CYS A 179 -12.85 -13.85 31.04
CA CYS A 179 -11.72 -14.27 31.87
C CYS A 179 -12.16 -14.78 33.26
N ALA A 180 -13.22 -14.23 33.83
CA ALA A 180 -13.72 -14.65 35.15
C ALA A 180 -14.37 -16.05 35.12
N GLU A 181 -15.03 -16.41 34.02
CA GLU A 181 -15.73 -17.70 33.87
C GLU A 181 -14.87 -18.78 33.18
N PHE A 182 -13.67 -18.42 32.69
CA PHE A 182 -12.84 -19.31 31.88
C PHE A 182 -12.39 -20.59 32.60
N SER A 183 -12.20 -20.56 33.93
CA SER A 183 -11.72 -21.72 34.69
C SER A 183 -12.60 -22.97 34.47
N SER A 184 -13.92 -22.79 34.37
CA SER A 184 -14.86 -23.89 34.18
C SER A 184 -14.80 -24.44 32.75
N ILE A 185 -14.61 -23.55 31.76
CA ILE A 185 -14.45 -23.90 30.35
C ILE A 185 -13.15 -24.71 30.17
N PHE A 186 -12.06 -24.28 30.78
CA PHE A 186 -10.79 -24.99 30.71
C PHE A 186 -10.86 -26.41 31.30
N GLN A 187 -11.53 -26.57 32.43
CA GLN A 187 -11.72 -27.89 33.06
C GLN A 187 -12.45 -28.84 32.12
N LEU A 188 -13.49 -28.38 31.44
CA LEU A 188 -14.22 -29.15 30.43
C LEU A 188 -13.32 -29.53 29.25
N CYS A 189 -12.55 -28.59 28.68
CA CYS A 189 -11.61 -28.90 27.62
C CYS A 189 -10.59 -29.96 28.06
N ASN A 190 -10.02 -29.84 29.27
CA ASN A 190 -9.05 -30.79 29.79
C ASN A 190 -9.66 -32.18 30.06
N GLU A 191 -10.89 -32.25 30.56
CA GLU A 191 -11.63 -33.52 30.72
C GLU A 191 -11.83 -34.22 29.37
N ILE A 192 -12.28 -33.49 28.35
CA ILE A 192 -12.48 -34.05 27.00
C ILE A 192 -11.15 -34.51 26.40
N LEU A 193 -10.11 -33.67 26.47
CA LEU A 193 -8.79 -33.99 25.93
C LEU A 193 -8.06 -35.12 26.67
N THR A 194 -8.52 -35.53 27.85
CA THR A 194 -7.97 -36.68 28.59
C THR A 194 -8.79 -37.95 28.44
N THR A 195 -10.11 -37.84 28.25
CA THR A 195 -11.03 -38.99 28.32
C THR A 195 -11.72 -39.35 26.99
N ALA A 196 -11.86 -38.42 26.05
CA ALA A 196 -12.64 -38.67 24.84
C ALA A 196 -11.86 -39.51 23.81
N ASP A 197 -12.54 -40.47 23.19
CA ASP A 197 -12.04 -41.28 22.07
C ASP A 197 -12.67 -40.89 20.72
N SER A 198 -13.71 -40.05 20.73
CA SER A 198 -14.35 -39.57 19.49
C SER A 198 -13.45 -38.57 18.76
N VAL A 199 -13.09 -38.90 17.52
CA VAL A 199 -12.22 -38.08 16.67
C VAL A 199 -12.82 -36.68 16.42
N SER A 200 -14.14 -36.59 16.16
CA SER A 200 -14.80 -35.31 15.87
C SER A 200 -14.82 -34.39 17.08
N LEU A 201 -15.15 -34.94 18.26
CA LEU A 201 -15.18 -34.20 19.52
C LEU A 201 -13.77 -33.73 19.92
N VAL A 202 -12.75 -34.60 19.85
CA VAL A 202 -11.36 -34.22 20.14
C VAL A 202 -10.90 -33.10 19.21
N LYS A 203 -11.19 -33.21 17.91
CA LYS A 203 -10.85 -32.18 16.93
C LYS A 203 -11.56 -30.85 17.23
N ALA A 204 -12.87 -30.86 17.48
CA ALA A 204 -13.62 -29.66 17.84
C ALA A 204 -13.08 -29.00 19.13
N THR A 205 -12.69 -29.83 20.10
CA THR A 205 -12.10 -29.35 21.37
C THR A 205 -10.72 -28.73 21.16
N LEU A 206 -9.87 -29.33 20.32
CA LEU A 206 -8.56 -28.76 19.97
C LEU A 206 -8.70 -27.45 19.19
N GLU A 207 -9.64 -27.36 18.25
CA GLU A 207 -9.96 -26.12 17.52
C GLU A 207 -10.50 -25.02 18.44
N THR A 208 -11.26 -25.40 19.47
CA THR A 208 -11.77 -24.48 20.48
C THR A 208 -10.66 -24.00 21.40
N LEU A 209 -9.83 -24.94 21.88
CA LEU A 209 -8.64 -24.62 22.68
C LEU A 209 -7.72 -23.66 21.93
N LEU A 210 -7.48 -23.87 20.64
CA LEU A 210 -6.65 -22.99 19.81
C LEU A 210 -7.08 -21.51 19.92
N ARG A 211 -8.38 -21.23 19.85
CA ARG A 211 -8.91 -19.85 19.97
C ARG A 211 -8.81 -19.28 21.37
N PHE A 212 -8.72 -20.13 22.38
CA PHE A 212 -8.58 -19.72 23.76
C PHE A 212 -7.13 -19.38 24.14
N LEU A 213 -6.14 -20.06 23.56
CA LEU A 213 -4.72 -19.91 23.94
C LEU A 213 -4.22 -18.46 23.92
N ASN A 214 -4.79 -17.59 23.09
CA ASN A 214 -4.36 -16.20 22.91
C ASN A 214 -4.68 -15.28 24.09
N TRP A 215 -5.62 -15.65 24.97
CA TRP A 215 -6.12 -14.74 26.02
C TRP A 215 -6.28 -15.37 27.39
N ILE A 216 -6.08 -16.68 27.52
CA ILE A 216 -6.30 -17.38 28.78
C ILE A 216 -5.18 -17.13 29.79
N PRO A 217 -5.48 -17.18 31.11
CA PRO A 217 -4.44 -17.04 32.12
C PRO A 217 -3.34 -18.10 31.96
N LEU A 218 -2.08 -17.64 31.95
CA LEU A 218 -0.90 -18.46 31.67
C LEU A 218 -0.77 -19.70 32.58
N GLY A 219 -1.24 -19.62 33.83
CA GLY A 219 -1.23 -20.75 34.76
C GLY A 219 -1.97 -21.98 34.23
N PHE A 220 -3.07 -21.82 33.49
CA PHE A 220 -3.78 -22.96 32.89
C PHE A 220 -2.95 -23.67 31.82
N ILE A 221 -2.04 -22.98 31.16
CA ILE A 221 -1.17 -23.54 30.12
C ILE A 221 0.04 -24.24 30.77
N PHE A 222 0.77 -23.53 31.64
CA PHE A 222 2.08 -23.97 32.11
C PHE A 222 2.07 -24.74 33.43
N GLU A 223 1.04 -24.59 34.27
CA GLU A 223 0.94 -25.25 35.58
C GLU A 223 0.05 -26.52 35.53
N THR A 224 -0.48 -26.86 34.36
CA THR A 224 -1.29 -28.05 34.13
C THR A 224 -0.54 -29.06 33.24
N LYS A 225 -1.14 -30.23 33.00
CA LYS A 225 -0.60 -31.26 32.09
C LYS A 225 -1.00 -31.06 30.63
N LEU A 226 -1.45 -29.86 30.27
CA LEU A 226 -1.95 -29.58 28.92
C LEU A 226 -0.87 -29.84 27.87
N ILE A 227 0.32 -29.26 28.04
CA ILE A 227 1.44 -29.39 27.11
C ILE A 227 1.84 -30.86 26.94
N ASP A 228 2.05 -31.57 28.05
CA ASP A 228 2.40 -32.99 28.04
C ASP A 228 1.34 -33.82 27.28
N THR A 229 0.05 -33.52 27.48
CA THR A 229 -1.05 -34.21 26.81
C THR A 229 -1.07 -33.92 25.30
N LEU A 230 -0.85 -32.67 24.89
CA LEU A 230 -0.77 -32.28 23.48
C LEU A 230 0.37 -33.03 22.77
N VAL A 231 1.57 -33.00 23.33
CA VAL A 231 2.75 -33.63 22.72
C VAL A 231 2.63 -35.15 22.69
N THR A 232 2.24 -35.78 23.79
CA THR A 232 2.28 -37.26 23.90
C THR A 232 1.08 -37.97 23.29
N ARG A 233 -0.14 -37.39 23.36
CA ARG A 233 -1.36 -38.05 22.89
C ARG A 233 -1.71 -37.74 21.44
N PHE A 234 -1.43 -36.52 20.98
CA PHE A 234 -2.03 -36.01 19.74
C PHE A 234 -1.01 -35.65 18.64
N LEU A 235 0.22 -35.25 18.97
CA LEU A 235 1.20 -34.79 17.98
C LEU A 235 1.69 -35.90 17.04
N GLU A 236 1.93 -37.12 17.54
CA GLU A 236 2.35 -38.25 16.70
C GLU A 236 1.22 -38.77 15.80
N VAL A 237 -0.05 -38.54 16.15
CA VAL A 237 -1.23 -39.08 15.47
C VAL A 237 -1.62 -38.21 14.26
N ASP A 238 -1.56 -38.76 13.04
CA ASP A 238 -1.80 -38.04 11.78
C ASP A 238 -3.07 -37.17 11.76
N GLN A 239 -4.18 -37.66 12.34
CA GLN A 239 -5.47 -36.97 12.33
C GLN A 239 -5.50 -35.71 13.21
N PHE A 240 -4.64 -35.64 14.23
CA PHE A 240 -4.60 -34.54 15.21
C PHE A 240 -3.32 -33.71 15.12
N ARG A 241 -2.29 -34.21 14.43
CA ARG A 241 -0.96 -33.58 14.33
C ARG A 241 -1.01 -32.10 13.97
N ASN A 242 -1.71 -31.73 12.90
CA ASN A 242 -1.76 -30.33 12.43
C ASN A 242 -2.40 -29.38 13.45
N ILE A 243 -3.58 -29.73 13.98
CA ILE A 243 -4.25 -28.88 14.97
C ILE A 243 -3.48 -28.81 16.28
N THR A 244 -2.84 -29.91 16.68
CA THR A 244 -1.99 -29.96 17.88
C THR A 244 -0.77 -29.07 17.73
N LEU A 245 -0.11 -29.11 16.58
CA LEU A 245 1.05 -28.26 16.29
C LEU A 245 0.65 -26.78 16.24
N LYS A 246 -0.55 -26.45 15.73
CA LYS A 246 -1.11 -25.10 15.81
C LYS A 246 -1.30 -24.66 17.27
N CYS A 247 -1.84 -25.51 18.14
CA CYS A 247 -1.94 -25.19 19.57
C CYS A 247 -0.56 -24.96 20.22
N LEU A 248 0.42 -25.82 19.93
CA LEU A 248 1.79 -25.66 20.44
C LEU A 248 2.47 -24.41 19.88
N THR A 249 2.10 -23.99 18.67
CA THR A 249 2.57 -22.76 18.03
C THR A 249 2.05 -21.53 18.76
N GLU A 250 0.75 -21.48 19.10
CA GLU A 250 0.21 -20.37 19.89
C GLU A 250 0.86 -20.32 21.28
N ILE A 251 1.01 -21.48 21.96
CA ILE A 251 1.69 -21.54 23.27
C ILE A 251 3.13 -21.06 23.16
N GLY A 252 3.87 -21.48 22.13
CA GLY A 252 5.25 -21.10 21.89
C GLY A 252 5.44 -19.65 21.46
N GLY A 253 4.38 -18.97 20.99
CA GLY A 253 4.41 -17.57 20.61
C GLY A 253 4.03 -16.60 21.74
N LEU A 254 3.59 -17.10 22.91
CA LEU A 254 3.14 -16.26 24.02
C LEU A 254 4.28 -15.40 24.59
N GLN A 255 4.12 -14.08 24.54
CA GLN A 255 5.07 -13.16 25.20
C GLN A 255 4.87 -13.17 26.72
N LEU A 256 5.84 -13.76 27.44
CA LEU A 256 5.85 -13.81 28.90
C LEU A 256 6.40 -12.48 29.46
N GLY A 257 5.61 -11.80 30.30
CA GLY A 257 6.11 -10.66 31.06
C GLY A 257 7.18 -11.07 32.08
N GLN A 258 8.08 -10.15 32.45
CA GLN A 258 9.21 -10.40 33.38
C GLN A 258 8.82 -11.00 34.74
N GLN A 259 7.53 -10.96 35.10
CA GLN A 259 6.99 -11.48 36.35
C GLN A 259 6.77 -13.00 36.34
N TYR A 260 6.69 -13.65 35.17
CA TYR A 260 6.43 -15.08 35.03
C TYR A 260 7.72 -15.82 34.63
N GLN A 261 8.05 -16.91 35.34
CA GLN A 261 9.22 -17.74 35.07
C GLN A 261 8.79 -19.13 34.58
N TYR A 262 8.38 -19.23 33.30
CA TYR A 262 7.99 -20.49 32.67
C TYR A 262 9.00 -21.00 31.63
N ASP A 263 10.22 -20.45 31.62
CA ASP A 263 11.28 -20.80 30.66
C ASP A 263 11.56 -22.32 30.62
N ASP A 264 11.64 -22.98 31.79
CA ASP A 264 11.88 -24.42 31.88
C ASP A 264 10.78 -25.24 31.19
N LYS A 265 9.51 -24.80 31.32
CA LYS A 265 8.36 -25.44 30.67
C LYS A 265 8.35 -25.23 29.16
N LEU A 266 8.71 -24.03 28.71
CA LEU A 266 8.87 -23.72 27.29
C LEU A 266 10.01 -24.51 26.65
N VAL A 267 11.14 -24.66 27.34
CA VAL A 267 12.28 -25.47 26.90
C VAL A 267 11.87 -26.94 26.81
N GLN A 268 11.18 -27.47 27.83
CA GLN A 268 10.66 -28.84 27.82
C GLN A 268 9.73 -29.05 26.61
N MET A 269 8.76 -28.17 26.41
CA MET A 269 7.82 -28.24 25.28
C MET A 269 8.56 -28.27 23.94
N PHE A 270 9.51 -27.36 23.73
CA PHE A 270 10.24 -27.26 22.46
C PHE A 270 11.09 -28.50 22.20
N THR A 271 11.85 -28.96 23.20
CA THR A 271 12.73 -30.12 23.05
C THR A 271 11.95 -31.42 22.81
N GLU A 272 10.83 -31.63 23.50
CA GLU A 272 9.97 -32.80 23.28
C GLU A 272 9.27 -32.74 21.92
N THR A 273 8.74 -31.57 21.53
CA THR A 273 8.13 -31.37 20.21
C THR A 273 9.11 -31.64 19.10
N LEU A 274 10.33 -31.09 19.16
CA LEU A 274 11.36 -31.31 18.15
C LEU A 274 11.82 -32.77 18.09
N THR A 275 11.83 -33.46 19.22
CA THR A 275 12.12 -34.90 19.28
C THR A 275 11.05 -35.73 18.56
N VAL A 276 9.77 -35.39 18.72
CA VAL A 276 8.67 -36.01 17.97
C VAL A 276 8.80 -35.70 16.48
N VAL A 277 9.07 -34.45 16.12
CA VAL A 277 9.29 -34.03 14.73
C VAL A 277 10.41 -34.87 14.10
N ALA A 278 11.55 -35.04 14.79
CA ALA A 278 12.68 -35.83 14.29
C ALA A 278 12.36 -37.32 14.04
N ARG A 279 11.41 -37.91 14.77
CA ARG A 279 10.92 -39.27 14.50
C ARG A 279 10.00 -39.34 13.29
N THR A 280 9.19 -38.29 13.08
CA THR A 280 8.23 -38.23 11.96
C THR A 280 8.84 -37.74 10.65
N LEU A 281 9.89 -36.92 10.71
CA LEU A 281 10.50 -36.24 9.58
C LEU A 281 12.02 -36.11 9.78
N SER A 282 12.79 -36.92 9.05
CA SER A 282 14.27 -36.92 9.14
C SER A 282 14.89 -35.73 8.41
N LEU A 283 15.95 -35.13 8.99
CA LEU A 283 16.74 -34.07 8.35
C LEU A 283 17.51 -34.52 7.09
N ASP A 284 17.72 -35.83 6.92
CA ASP A 284 18.36 -36.41 5.73
C ASP A 284 17.45 -36.39 4.49
N THR A 285 16.14 -36.14 4.69
CA THR A 285 15.16 -36.10 3.60
C THR A 285 15.35 -34.84 2.75
N ASP A 286 15.18 -34.96 1.43
CA ASP A 286 15.05 -33.80 0.55
C ASP A 286 13.64 -33.22 0.65
N PHE A 287 13.51 -32.12 1.39
CA PHE A 287 12.22 -31.49 1.65
C PHE A 287 11.60 -30.89 0.38
N ARG A 288 12.43 -30.43 -0.56
CA ARG A 288 11.95 -29.85 -1.82
C ARG A 288 11.25 -30.92 -2.65
N GLU A 289 11.89 -32.07 -2.82
CA GLU A 289 11.30 -33.19 -3.57
C GLU A 289 10.12 -33.84 -2.81
N ALA A 290 10.25 -34.02 -1.49
CA ALA A 290 9.20 -34.62 -0.68
C ALA A 290 7.92 -33.77 -0.67
N TYR A 291 8.03 -32.44 -0.54
CA TYR A 291 6.88 -31.53 -0.51
C TYR A 291 6.10 -31.53 -1.83
N ALA A 292 6.81 -31.60 -2.97
CA ALA A 292 6.18 -31.63 -4.30
C ALA A 292 5.33 -32.90 -4.54
N LYS A 293 5.64 -34.00 -3.83
CA LYS A 293 4.92 -35.28 -3.93
C LYS A 293 3.95 -35.52 -2.75
N ALA A 294 3.96 -34.65 -1.75
CA ALA A 294 3.22 -34.80 -0.51
C ALA A 294 1.71 -34.54 -0.69
N LYS A 295 0.89 -35.12 0.19
CA LYS A 295 -0.56 -34.81 0.25
C LYS A 295 -0.79 -33.46 0.93
N SER A 296 -1.95 -32.86 0.73
CA SER A 296 -2.30 -31.55 1.33
C SER A 296 -2.12 -31.51 2.85
N SER A 297 -2.40 -32.61 3.57
CA SER A 297 -2.21 -32.69 5.03
C SER A 297 -0.74 -32.69 5.46
N GLU A 298 0.16 -33.26 4.65
CA GLU A 298 1.60 -33.30 4.90
C GLU A 298 2.26 -31.97 4.52
N GLN A 299 1.79 -31.33 3.44
CA GLN A 299 2.16 -29.96 3.10
C GLN A 299 1.75 -29.00 4.22
N GLU A 300 0.52 -29.13 4.75
CA GLU A 300 0.06 -28.36 5.92
C GLU A 300 0.91 -28.65 7.17
N TYR A 301 1.39 -29.88 7.37
CA TYR A 301 2.28 -30.20 8.49
C TYR A 301 3.62 -29.47 8.39
N ILE A 302 4.23 -29.43 7.21
CA ILE A 302 5.49 -28.71 6.97
C ILE A 302 5.28 -27.19 7.16
N LEU A 303 4.17 -26.64 6.66
CA LEU A 303 3.79 -25.25 6.89
C LEU A 303 3.64 -24.95 8.40
N ASN A 304 2.87 -25.78 9.13
CA ASN A 304 2.68 -25.61 10.57
C ASN A 304 4.00 -25.75 11.35
N LEU A 305 4.92 -26.60 10.89
CA LEU A 305 6.26 -26.72 11.49
C LEU A 305 7.10 -25.45 11.27
N ALA A 306 7.03 -24.85 10.08
CA ALA A 306 7.66 -23.58 9.80
C ALA A 306 7.15 -22.49 10.76
N ILE A 307 5.82 -22.37 10.89
CA ILE A 307 5.19 -21.39 11.79
C ILE A 307 5.54 -21.66 13.25
N PHE A 308 5.52 -22.93 13.70
CA PHE A 308 5.92 -23.31 15.05
C PHE A 308 7.35 -22.86 15.38
N LEU A 309 8.31 -23.22 14.53
CA LEU A 309 9.73 -22.92 14.74
C LEU A 309 9.98 -21.40 14.72
N THR A 310 9.42 -20.70 13.73
CA THR A 310 9.60 -19.25 13.58
C THR A 310 8.94 -18.46 14.70
N ASN A 311 7.73 -18.82 15.13
CA ASN A 311 7.06 -18.18 16.27
C ASN A 311 7.81 -18.43 17.58
N TYR A 312 8.18 -19.69 17.85
CA TYR A 312 8.89 -20.03 19.08
C TYR A 312 10.24 -19.32 19.17
N PHE A 313 11.05 -19.36 18.11
CA PHE A 313 12.33 -18.65 18.11
C PHE A 313 12.13 -17.14 18.19
N SER A 314 11.14 -16.57 17.51
CA SER A 314 10.85 -15.14 17.60
C SER A 314 10.54 -14.67 19.02
N ALA A 315 9.92 -15.50 19.86
CA ALA A 315 9.59 -15.16 21.24
C ALA A 315 10.69 -15.57 22.24
N HIS A 316 11.35 -16.72 22.02
CA HIS A 316 12.13 -17.40 23.06
C HIS A 316 13.52 -17.90 22.61
N LEU A 317 14.08 -17.43 21.49
CA LEU A 317 15.39 -17.89 20.97
C LEU A 317 16.49 -17.95 22.04
N GLN A 318 16.58 -16.92 22.90
CA GLN A 318 17.62 -16.82 23.92
C GLN A 318 17.58 -17.94 24.96
N THR A 319 16.42 -18.55 25.23
CA THR A 319 16.33 -19.67 26.20
C THR A 319 17.02 -20.91 25.63
N ILE A 320 16.82 -21.18 24.34
CA ILE A 320 17.46 -22.28 23.60
C ILE A 320 18.95 -22.02 23.40
N GLU A 321 19.37 -20.77 23.14
CA GLU A 321 20.80 -20.41 23.03
C GLU A 321 21.62 -20.65 24.31
N ARG A 322 20.97 -20.65 25.47
CA ARG A 322 21.60 -20.83 26.78
C ARG A 322 21.68 -22.31 27.18
N LEU A 323 21.05 -23.21 26.44
CA LEU A 323 21.11 -24.63 26.72
C LEU A 323 22.55 -25.16 26.55
N PRO A 324 23.00 -26.07 27.42
CA PRO A 324 24.30 -26.69 27.28
C PRO A 324 24.37 -27.59 26.02
N ASN A 325 23.22 -28.14 25.61
CA ASN A 325 23.10 -28.89 24.37
C ASN A 325 22.70 -27.95 23.22
N SER A 326 23.67 -27.60 22.38
CA SER A 326 23.45 -26.78 21.18
C SER A 326 22.69 -27.51 20.07
N ASP A 327 22.49 -28.82 20.17
CA ASP A 327 21.87 -29.60 19.09
C ASP A 327 20.44 -29.15 18.82
N TYR A 328 19.63 -28.88 19.84
CA TYR A 328 18.25 -28.41 19.63
C TYR A 328 18.19 -27.07 18.90
N LEU A 329 19.14 -26.17 19.20
CA LEU A 329 19.28 -24.90 18.49
C LEU A 329 19.58 -25.15 17.01
N LEU A 330 20.63 -25.93 16.73
CA LEU A 330 21.11 -26.18 15.37
C LEU A 330 20.10 -26.99 14.55
N HIS A 331 19.54 -28.06 15.11
CA HIS A 331 18.56 -28.91 14.41
C HIS A 331 17.30 -28.12 14.07
N GLY A 332 16.77 -27.32 14.99
CA GLY A 332 15.60 -26.48 14.70
C GLY A 332 15.88 -25.49 13.55
N HIS A 333 17.07 -24.89 13.52
CA HIS A 333 17.47 -24.03 12.41
C HIS A 333 17.74 -24.79 11.10
N PHE A 334 18.28 -26.01 11.15
CA PHE A 334 18.47 -26.83 9.96
C PHE A 334 17.14 -27.31 9.36
N TYR A 335 16.12 -27.59 10.18
CA TYR A 335 14.75 -27.77 9.67
C TYR A 335 14.29 -26.52 8.92
N LEU A 336 14.44 -25.32 9.49
CA LEU A 336 14.10 -24.09 8.80
C LEU A 336 14.88 -23.89 7.49
N ILE A 337 16.17 -24.24 7.43
CA ILE A 337 16.96 -24.20 6.19
C ILE A 337 16.37 -25.14 5.13
N LYS A 338 16.07 -26.39 5.50
CA LYS A 338 15.49 -27.38 4.59
C LYS A 338 14.09 -26.96 4.11
N ILE A 339 13.27 -26.41 5.00
CA ILE A 339 11.95 -25.86 4.67
C ILE A 339 12.09 -24.64 3.74
N SER A 340 13.07 -23.77 3.96
CA SER A 340 13.32 -22.59 3.13
C SER A 340 13.74 -22.95 1.69
N LEU A 341 14.19 -24.17 1.43
CA LEU A 341 14.52 -24.66 0.09
C LEU A 341 13.29 -25.12 -0.70
N ILE A 342 12.13 -25.31 -0.06
CA ILE A 342 10.88 -25.72 -0.72
C ILE A 342 10.43 -24.64 -1.72
N ASP A 343 9.94 -25.08 -2.87
CA ASP A 343 9.42 -24.18 -3.92
C ASP A 343 7.95 -23.80 -3.65
N ASP A 344 7.74 -23.16 -2.50
CA ASP A 344 6.44 -22.62 -2.06
C ASP A 344 6.64 -21.20 -1.53
N ARG A 345 5.96 -20.23 -2.15
CA ARG A 345 6.14 -18.79 -1.92
C ARG A 345 5.75 -18.39 -0.50
N GLU A 346 4.67 -18.94 0.03
CA GLU A 346 4.15 -18.57 1.36
C GLU A 346 5.00 -19.17 2.48
N ILE A 347 5.44 -20.42 2.31
CA ILE A 347 6.40 -21.05 3.24
C ILE A 347 7.72 -20.25 3.27
N PHE A 348 8.24 -19.87 2.11
CA PHE A 348 9.49 -19.11 2.06
C PHE A 348 9.35 -17.73 2.72
N LYS A 349 8.23 -17.03 2.55
CA LYS A 349 7.96 -15.75 3.25
C LYS A 349 8.01 -15.90 4.77
N ILE A 350 7.35 -16.91 5.32
CA ILE A 350 7.34 -17.20 6.77
C ILE A 350 8.77 -17.40 7.29
N CYS A 351 9.54 -18.24 6.61
CA CYS A 351 10.93 -18.48 6.99
C CYS A 351 11.78 -17.22 6.85
N LEU A 352 11.61 -16.47 5.76
CA LEU A 352 12.39 -15.28 5.44
C LEU A 352 12.16 -14.14 6.45
N GLU A 353 10.93 -13.97 6.94
CA GLU A 353 10.62 -13.00 8.00
C GLU A 353 11.42 -13.31 9.27
N TYR A 354 11.42 -14.57 9.70
CA TYR A 354 12.26 -15.02 10.82
C TYR A 354 13.75 -14.84 10.55
N TRP A 355 14.22 -15.22 9.36
CA TRP A 355 15.63 -15.11 9.01
C TRP A 355 16.11 -13.66 9.08
N ASN A 356 15.33 -12.71 8.57
CA ASN A 356 15.63 -11.28 8.67
C ASN A 356 15.76 -10.83 10.11
N LYS A 357 14.79 -11.19 10.97
CA LYS A 357 14.84 -10.88 12.40
C LYS A 357 16.12 -11.43 13.04
N LEU A 358 16.44 -12.70 12.80
CA LEU A 358 17.64 -13.33 13.35
C LEU A 358 18.93 -12.61 12.91
N VAL A 359 19.12 -12.39 11.60
CA VAL A 359 20.36 -11.80 11.10
C VAL A 359 20.50 -10.33 11.48
N GLN A 360 19.38 -9.60 11.58
CA GLN A 360 19.36 -8.24 12.08
C GLN A 360 19.79 -8.19 13.56
N GLU A 361 19.20 -9.01 14.43
CA GLU A 361 19.59 -9.05 15.86
C GLU A 361 21.07 -9.42 16.05
N LEU A 362 21.59 -10.37 15.27
CA LEU A 362 23.00 -10.76 15.31
C LEU A 362 23.92 -9.64 14.82
N TYR A 363 23.47 -8.85 13.84
CA TYR A 363 24.21 -7.69 13.34
C TYR A 363 24.19 -6.53 14.33
N GLU A 364 23.06 -6.24 14.96
CA GLU A 364 22.93 -5.20 15.98
C GLU A 364 23.84 -5.47 17.18
N GLU A 365 24.01 -6.74 17.61
CA GLU A 365 24.99 -7.13 18.62
C GLU A 365 26.42 -6.71 18.22
N MET A 366 26.80 -6.89 16.94
CA MET A 366 28.10 -6.44 16.43
C MET A 366 28.22 -4.92 16.40
N GLN A 367 27.15 -4.21 16.04
CA GLN A 367 27.13 -2.75 15.94
C GLN A 367 27.24 -2.07 17.31
N GLN A 368 26.70 -2.70 18.36
CA GLN A 368 26.74 -2.19 19.74
C GLN A 368 28.07 -2.43 20.46
N LEU A 369 29.04 -3.11 19.83
CA LEU A 369 30.35 -3.30 20.44
C LEU A 369 31.04 -1.94 20.65
N PRO A 370 31.67 -1.70 21.83
CA PRO A 370 32.35 -0.43 22.14
C PRO A 370 33.64 -0.22 21.33
N ILE A 371 33.82 -0.93 20.21
CA ILE A 371 34.97 -0.83 19.32
C ILE A 371 35.07 0.57 18.69
N THR A 372 33.93 1.25 18.50
CA THR A 372 33.86 2.64 18.00
C THR A 372 34.33 3.68 19.03
N GLU A 373 34.35 3.36 20.33
CA GLU A 373 34.81 4.26 21.41
C GLU A 373 36.31 4.11 21.72
N LEU A 374 36.95 3.03 21.26
CA LEU A 374 38.35 2.73 21.54
C LEU A 374 39.27 3.34 20.47
N ASN A 375 39.86 4.50 20.82
CA ASN A 375 41.10 5.12 20.28
C ASN A 375 41.20 5.23 18.73
N PRO A 376 41.35 6.44 18.14
CA PRO A 376 41.41 6.66 16.69
C PRO A 376 42.42 5.79 15.91
N LEU A 377 43.49 5.32 16.55
CA LEU A 377 44.46 4.40 15.95
C LEU A 377 43.95 2.96 15.74
N VAL A 378 43.00 2.48 16.56
CA VAL A 378 42.38 1.15 16.43
C VAL A 378 41.20 1.22 15.45
N SER A 379 40.48 2.35 15.42
CA SER A 379 39.47 2.66 14.39
C SER A 379 39.99 2.52 12.96
N MET A 380 41.27 2.85 12.70
CA MET A 380 41.94 2.64 11.40
C MET A 380 42.04 1.16 10.97
N GLY A 381 41.99 0.20 11.92
CA GLY A 381 42.05 -1.24 11.65
C GLY A 381 40.67 -1.92 11.55
N VAL A 382 39.60 -1.25 12.00
CA VAL A 382 38.22 -1.76 12.02
C VAL A 382 37.32 -0.91 11.10
N SER A 383 37.86 -0.55 9.93
CA SER A 383 37.33 0.38 8.91
C SER A 383 35.89 0.09 8.40
N GLY A 384 35.27 -1.02 8.79
CA GLY A 384 33.93 -1.39 8.33
C GLY A 384 32.77 -0.74 9.10
N LEU A 385 32.83 -0.73 10.44
CA LEU A 385 31.67 -0.40 11.28
C LEU A 385 31.26 1.08 11.25
N ALA A 386 32.17 2.00 10.93
CA ALA A 386 31.92 3.44 10.92
C ALA A 386 31.60 4.02 9.52
N ASN A 387 32.04 3.35 8.44
CA ASN A 387 31.91 3.83 7.05
C ASN A 387 30.93 2.98 6.21
N GLY A 388 30.09 2.17 6.86
CA GLY A 388 29.04 1.38 6.21
C GLY A 388 29.51 0.11 5.46
N GLY A 389 30.81 -0.24 5.49
CA GLY A 389 31.30 -1.46 4.83
C GLY A 389 31.34 -2.68 5.78
N ALA A 390 31.11 -3.88 5.27
CA ALA A 390 31.23 -5.10 6.06
C ALA A 390 32.64 -5.24 6.70
N PRO A 391 32.75 -5.47 8.03
CA PRO A 391 34.03 -5.68 8.68
C PRO A 391 34.61 -7.05 8.31
N HIS A 392 35.94 -7.16 8.28
CA HIS A 392 36.58 -8.44 8.04
C HIS A 392 36.35 -9.40 9.24
N PRO A 393 35.88 -10.65 9.03
CA PRO A 393 35.41 -11.53 10.11
C PRO A 393 36.51 -11.88 11.14
N SER A 394 37.78 -11.92 10.72
CA SER A 394 38.91 -12.18 11.64
C SER A 394 39.07 -11.14 12.74
N THR A 395 38.61 -9.91 12.53
CA THR A 395 38.66 -8.83 13.54
C THR A 395 37.75 -9.11 14.73
N LEU A 396 36.66 -9.87 14.50
CA LEU A 396 35.63 -10.17 15.49
C LEU A 396 35.75 -11.59 16.07
N ALA A 397 36.66 -12.42 15.54
CA ALA A 397 36.78 -13.83 15.92
C ALA A 397 37.07 -14.05 17.42
N ASN A 398 37.73 -13.10 18.08
CA ASN A 398 38.06 -13.18 19.51
C ASN A 398 36.97 -12.65 20.44
N TYR A 399 35.86 -12.13 19.90
CA TYR A 399 34.73 -11.65 20.70
C TYR A 399 33.70 -12.77 20.93
N PRO A 400 33.12 -12.88 22.14
CA PRO A 400 32.13 -13.92 22.45
C PRO A 400 30.72 -13.55 21.92
N LEU A 401 30.57 -13.46 20.60
CA LEU A 401 29.33 -13.06 19.92
C LEU A 401 28.36 -14.23 19.71
N ARG A 402 27.05 -13.97 19.74
CA ARG A 402 26.01 -14.98 19.44
C ARG A 402 26.18 -15.57 18.06
N LYS A 403 26.59 -14.76 17.07
CA LYS A 403 26.76 -15.18 15.67
C LYS A 403 27.64 -16.42 15.50
N HIS A 404 28.62 -16.62 16.39
CA HIS A 404 29.54 -17.76 16.33
C HIS A 404 28.83 -19.10 16.60
N LYS A 405 27.73 -19.11 17.36
CA LYS A 405 26.91 -20.31 17.57
C LYS A 405 26.19 -20.76 16.30
N TYR A 406 25.96 -19.84 15.36
CA TYR A 406 25.19 -20.06 14.13
C TYR A 406 26.07 -20.20 12.88
N ALA A 407 27.40 -20.27 13.01
CA ALA A 407 28.30 -20.17 11.86
C ALA A 407 27.94 -21.09 10.67
N GLN A 408 27.63 -22.37 10.94
CA GLN A 408 27.21 -23.32 9.92
C GLN A 408 25.83 -22.99 9.33
N VAL A 409 24.87 -22.63 10.19
CA VAL A 409 23.51 -22.24 9.78
C VAL A 409 23.56 -21.01 8.88
N LEU A 410 24.31 -19.98 9.25
CA LEU A 410 24.43 -18.73 8.48
C LEU A 410 25.10 -18.97 7.12
N SER A 411 26.09 -19.86 7.04
CA SER A 411 26.70 -20.22 5.75
C SER A 411 25.72 -20.97 4.83
N SER A 412 24.94 -21.92 5.37
CA SER A 412 23.86 -22.55 4.61
C SER A 412 22.77 -21.55 4.21
N LEU A 413 22.44 -20.60 5.10
CA LEU A 413 21.44 -19.57 4.84
C LEU A 413 21.85 -18.64 3.69
N ARG A 414 23.13 -18.26 3.60
CA ARG A 414 23.65 -17.50 2.45
C ARG A 414 23.41 -18.22 1.14
N GLN A 415 23.65 -19.53 1.09
CA GLN A 415 23.38 -20.33 -0.11
C GLN A 415 21.88 -20.33 -0.46
N VAL A 416 21.00 -20.51 0.52
CA VAL A 416 19.54 -20.43 0.33
C VAL A 416 19.14 -19.06 -0.20
N MET A 417 19.62 -17.97 0.39
CA MET A 417 19.26 -16.60 -0.03
C MET A 417 19.76 -16.27 -1.44
N VAL A 418 20.91 -16.82 -1.86
CA VAL A 418 21.40 -16.70 -3.23
C VAL A 418 20.53 -17.51 -4.20
N GLU A 419 20.16 -18.75 -3.86
CA GLU A 419 19.35 -19.63 -4.72
C GLU A 419 17.87 -19.21 -4.82
N LYS A 420 17.33 -18.60 -3.76
CA LYS A 420 15.96 -18.10 -3.68
C LYS A 420 15.84 -16.62 -4.01
N MET A 421 16.92 -15.99 -4.48
CA MET A 421 16.88 -14.58 -4.84
C MET A 421 15.85 -14.36 -5.95
N VAL A 422 14.94 -13.41 -5.73
CA VAL A 422 13.83 -13.16 -6.64
C VAL A 422 14.24 -12.09 -7.65
N ARG A 423 13.57 -12.09 -8.80
CA ARG A 423 13.86 -11.13 -9.87
C ARG A 423 13.71 -9.67 -9.37
N PRO A 424 14.76 -8.84 -9.53
CA PRO A 424 14.69 -7.40 -9.28
C PRO A 424 13.78 -6.68 -10.28
N GLU A 425 13.18 -5.56 -9.87
CA GLU A 425 12.30 -4.76 -10.74
C GLU A 425 13.00 -4.14 -11.95
N GLU A 426 14.33 -4.08 -11.92
CA GLU A 426 15.19 -3.57 -12.99
C GLU A 426 15.38 -4.58 -14.14
N VAL A 427 15.07 -5.86 -13.93
CA VAL A 427 15.22 -6.92 -14.93
C VAL A 427 13.90 -7.10 -15.67
N LEU A 428 13.86 -6.66 -16.94
CA LEU A 428 12.64 -6.56 -17.74
C LEU A 428 12.36 -7.79 -18.62
N ILE A 429 13.24 -8.79 -18.57
CA ILE A 429 13.08 -10.03 -19.34
C ILE A 429 12.76 -11.21 -18.43
N VAL A 430 11.94 -12.13 -18.92
CA VAL A 430 11.51 -13.33 -18.21
C VAL A 430 11.43 -14.51 -19.17
N GLU A 431 11.63 -15.72 -18.65
CA GLU A 431 11.31 -16.95 -19.36
C GLU A 431 9.80 -17.20 -19.21
N ASN A 432 9.08 -17.31 -20.33
CA ASN A 432 7.66 -17.66 -20.32
C ASN A 432 7.44 -19.18 -20.14
N ASP A 433 6.20 -19.62 -20.02
CA ASP A 433 5.85 -21.04 -19.87
C ASP A 433 6.28 -21.92 -21.06
N GLU A 434 6.57 -21.31 -22.21
CA GLU A 434 7.04 -21.98 -23.42
C GLU A 434 8.58 -22.08 -23.49
N GLY A 435 9.30 -21.52 -22.51
CA GLY A 435 10.76 -21.50 -22.44
C GLY A 435 11.42 -20.43 -23.32
N GLU A 436 10.66 -19.41 -23.75
CA GLU A 436 11.16 -18.28 -24.53
C GLU A 436 11.44 -17.07 -23.64
N ILE A 437 12.49 -16.32 -23.98
CA ILE A 437 12.79 -15.07 -23.30
C ILE A 437 11.91 -13.97 -23.89
N VAL A 438 11.08 -13.36 -23.05
CA VAL A 438 10.13 -12.31 -23.43
C VAL A 438 10.28 -11.10 -22.52
N ARG A 439 9.79 -9.96 -22.99
CA ARG A 439 9.70 -8.73 -22.19
C ARG A 439 8.47 -8.78 -21.29
N GLU A 440 8.64 -8.45 -20.01
CA GLU A 440 7.53 -8.29 -19.07
C GLU A 440 7.18 -6.82 -18.85
N PHE A 441 5.90 -6.49 -18.94
CA PHE A 441 5.39 -5.12 -18.79
C PHE A 441 4.78 -4.84 -17.42
N VAL A 442 4.49 -5.89 -16.64
CA VAL A 442 3.75 -5.80 -15.38
C VAL A 442 4.70 -6.02 -14.22
N LYS A 443 4.69 -5.11 -13.24
CA LYS A 443 5.43 -5.28 -11.99
C LYS A 443 4.51 -5.91 -10.95
N GLU A 444 4.85 -7.08 -10.44
CA GLU A 444 4.13 -7.72 -9.33
C GLU A 444 4.60 -7.14 -7.98
N SER A 445 3.71 -6.45 -7.26
CA SER A 445 4.02 -5.80 -5.99
C SER A 445 4.52 -6.77 -4.92
N ASP A 446 3.93 -7.96 -4.83
CA ASP A 446 4.34 -8.99 -3.87
C ASP A 446 5.76 -9.52 -4.18
N THR A 447 6.15 -9.55 -5.46
CA THR A 447 7.47 -10.02 -5.90
C THR A 447 8.54 -8.98 -5.57
N ILE A 448 8.19 -7.69 -5.68
CA ILE A 448 9.05 -6.57 -5.25
C ILE A 448 9.28 -6.63 -3.74
N GLN A 449 8.23 -6.85 -2.94
CA GLN A 449 8.38 -6.94 -1.48
C GLN A 449 9.25 -8.13 -1.08
N LEU A 450 9.02 -9.29 -1.71
CA LEU A 450 9.85 -10.47 -1.46
C LEU A 450 11.33 -10.23 -1.82
N TYR A 451 11.61 -9.59 -2.96
CA TYR A 451 12.97 -9.19 -3.32
C TYR A 451 13.60 -8.26 -2.28
N LYS A 452 12.88 -7.23 -1.81
CA LYS A 452 13.38 -6.28 -0.79
C LYS A 452 13.78 -7.02 0.49
N THR A 453 12.91 -7.90 0.98
CA THR A 453 13.12 -8.66 2.20
C THR A 453 14.24 -9.72 2.06
N THR A 454 14.38 -10.36 0.89
CA THR A 454 15.51 -11.28 0.62
C THR A 454 16.83 -10.52 0.51
N ARG A 455 16.83 -9.35 -0.13
CA ARG A 455 17.98 -8.45 -0.22
C ARG A 455 18.44 -8.00 1.16
N GLU A 456 17.53 -7.53 2.02
CA GLU A 456 17.86 -7.13 3.38
C GLU A 456 18.55 -8.26 4.16
N CYS A 457 18.00 -9.48 4.11
CA CYS A 457 18.58 -10.65 4.75
C CYS A 457 20.00 -10.91 4.24
N LEU A 458 20.18 -10.90 2.92
CA LEU A 458 21.49 -11.16 2.29
C LEU A 458 22.51 -10.06 2.60
N VAL A 459 22.09 -8.79 2.73
CA VAL A 459 22.95 -7.67 3.14
C VAL A 459 23.44 -7.88 4.57
N TYR A 460 22.57 -8.20 5.52
CA TYR A 460 23.00 -8.52 6.89
C TYR A 460 23.93 -9.73 6.93
N LEU A 461 23.61 -10.80 6.19
CA LEU A 461 24.49 -11.98 6.08
C LEU A 461 25.87 -11.62 5.52
N THR A 462 25.94 -10.69 4.58
CA THR A 462 27.21 -10.17 4.03
C THR A 462 28.00 -9.42 5.10
N HIS A 463 27.36 -8.64 5.96
CA HIS A 463 28.03 -7.97 7.07
C HIS A 463 28.50 -8.92 8.17
N LEU A 464 27.75 -9.99 8.44
CA LEU A 464 28.10 -10.99 9.45
C LEU A 464 29.34 -11.80 9.05
N ASP A 465 29.52 -12.04 7.74
CA ASP A 465 30.73 -12.63 7.15
C ASP A 465 30.81 -12.34 5.64
N VAL A 466 31.62 -11.34 5.28
CA VAL A 466 31.81 -10.93 3.87
C VAL A 466 32.66 -11.93 3.09
N VAL A 467 33.56 -12.65 3.76
CA VAL A 467 34.48 -13.59 3.11
C VAL A 467 33.73 -14.85 2.68
N ASP A 468 32.87 -15.39 3.55
CA ASP A 468 32.00 -16.52 3.21
C ASP A 468 31.04 -16.15 2.07
N THR A 469 30.51 -14.93 2.08
CA THR A 469 29.62 -14.44 1.00
C THR A 469 30.36 -14.32 -0.34
N GLU A 470 31.55 -13.70 -0.36
CA GLU A 470 32.40 -13.58 -1.55
C GLU A 470 32.76 -14.97 -2.10
N GLN A 471 33.12 -15.92 -1.24
CA GLN A 471 33.48 -17.28 -1.61
C GLN A 471 32.29 -18.05 -2.23
N ILE A 472 31.12 -18.03 -1.58
CA ILE A 472 29.91 -18.72 -2.08
C ILE A 472 29.52 -18.19 -3.47
N MET A 473 29.48 -16.87 -3.64
CA MET A 473 29.12 -16.26 -4.93
C MET A 473 30.17 -16.54 -6.00
N SER A 474 31.47 -16.50 -5.66
CA SER A 474 32.55 -16.79 -6.59
C SER A 474 32.55 -18.25 -7.05
N ASP A 475 32.35 -19.20 -6.12
CA ASP A 475 32.28 -20.63 -6.44
C ASP A 475 31.07 -20.94 -7.33
N LYS A 476 29.90 -20.36 -7.02
CA LYS A 476 28.71 -20.50 -7.88
C LYS A 476 28.93 -19.89 -9.26
N LEU A 477 29.62 -18.75 -9.37
CA LEU A 477 29.94 -18.13 -10.66
C LEU A 477 30.86 -19.02 -11.50
N GLN A 478 31.90 -19.60 -10.89
CA GLN A 478 32.80 -20.52 -11.57
C GLN A 478 32.06 -21.74 -12.13
N ARG A 479 31.08 -22.28 -11.38
CA ARG A 479 30.23 -23.39 -11.85
C ARG A 479 29.28 -23.00 -13.00
N GLN A 480 28.96 -21.71 -13.15
CA GLN A 480 28.24 -21.21 -14.33
C GLN A 480 29.17 -21.11 -15.55
N VAL A 481 30.42 -20.69 -15.34
CA VAL A 481 31.43 -20.50 -16.39
C VAL A 481 31.95 -21.82 -16.93
N ASP A 482 32.27 -22.79 -16.05
CA ASP A 482 32.73 -24.13 -16.45
C ASP A 482 31.61 -25.01 -17.03
N GLY A 483 30.35 -24.62 -16.79
CA GLY A 483 29.16 -25.27 -17.32
C GLY A 483 28.59 -26.40 -16.46
N SER A 484 29.17 -26.70 -15.29
CA SER A 484 28.72 -27.78 -14.40
C SER A 484 27.33 -27.55 -13.82
N GLU A 485 26.98 -26.31 -13.51
CA GLU A 485 25.66 -25.92 -12.97
C GLU A 485 24.94 -24.87 -13.83
N TRP A 486 25.33 -24.73 -15.11
CA TRP A 486 24.76 -23.72 -16.01
C TRP A 486 23.25 -23.94 -16.23
N SER A 487 22.47 -22.93 -15.85
CA SER A 487 21.07 -22.76 -16.24
C SER A 487 20.72 -21.28 -16.19
N TRP A 488 19.67 -20.86 -16.92
CA TRP A 488 19.21 -19.47 -16.86
C TRP A 488 18.83 -19.08 -15.43
N ASN A 489 18.08 -19.93 -14.74
CA ASN A 489 17.67 -19.70 -13.36
C ASN A 489 18.86 -19.55 -12.40
N ASN A 490 19.85 -20.43 -12.47
CA ASN A 490 21.02 -20.37 -11.57
C ASN A 490 21.90 -19.14 -11.84
N CYS A 491 22.09 -18.78 -13.12
CA CYS A 491 22.83 -17.58 -13.49
C CYS A 491 22.09 -16.30 -13.05
N ASN A 492 20.78 -16.25 -13.27
CA ASN A 492 19.92 -15.14 -12.88
C ASN A 492 19.93 -14.91 -11.37
N THR A 493 19.53 -15.92 -10.59
CA THR A 493 19.47 -15.82 -9.12
C THR A 493 20.81 -15.41 -8.51
N LEU A 494 21.91 -15.96 -9.02
CA LEU A 494 23.26 -15.54 -8.63
C LEU A 494 23.55 -14.06 -8.95
N CYS A 495 23.28 -13.61 -10.18
CA CYS A 495 23.56 -12.24 -10.58
C CYS A 495 22.65 -11.23 -9.87
N TRP A 496 21.39 -11.61 -9.62
CA TRP A 496 20.46 -10.84 -8.80
C TRP A 496 20.97 -10.68 -7.38
N ALA A 497 21.49 -11.76 -6.79
CA ALA A 497 22.09 -11.76 -5.47
C ALA A 497 23.33 -10.87 -5.41
N ILE A 498 24.22 -10.98 -6.40
CA ILE A 498 25.41 -10.12 -6.53
C ILE A 498 24.99 -8.65 -6.58
N GLY A 499 24.09 -8.26 -7.50
CA GLY A 499 23.66 -6.85 -7.57
C GLY A 499 22.93 -6.34 -6.33
N SER A 500 22.25 -7.23 -5.59
CA SER A 500 21.46 -6.85 -4.41
C SER A 500 22.31 -6.41 -3.20
N ILE A 501 23.55 -6.89 -3.09
CA ILE A 501 24.48 -6.59 -1.99
C ILE A 501 25.36 -5.36 -2.26
N SER A 502 25.04 -4.58 -3.30
CA SER A 502 25.78 -3.35 -3.62
C SER A 502 25.81 -2.40 -2.41
N GLY A 503 27.01 -1.89 -2.08
CA GLY A 503 27.22 -1.03 -0.91
C GLY A 503 27.47 -1.76 0.41
N ALA A 504 27.23 -3.08 0.50
CA ALA A 504 27.51 -3.86 1.72
C ALA A 504 29.00 -4.16 1.91
N MET A 505 29.78 -4.20 0.84
CA MET A 505 31.22 -4.44 0.88
C MET A 505 32.01 -3.13 1.03
N SER A 506 33.20 -3.21 1.64
CA SER A 506 34.18 -2.12 1.55
C SER A 506 34.58 -1.86 0.10
N GLU A 507 34.99 -0.64 -0.25
CA GLU A 507 35.35 -0.29 -1.63
C GLU A 507 36.48 -1.18 -2.19
N GLU A 508 37.46 -1.55 -1.38
CA GLU A 508 38.56 -2.43 -1.79
C GLU A 508 38.08 -3.86 -2.10
N THR A 509 37.28 -4.44 -1.20
CA THR A 509 36.71 -5.78 -1.39
C THR A 509 35.76 -5.81 -2.59
N GLU A 510 34.87 -4.82 -2.68
CA GLU A 510 33.92 -4.65 -3.78
C GLU A 510 34.65 -4.57 -5.13
N LYS A 511 35.71 -3.77 -5.21
CA LYS A 511 36.54 -3.65 -6.41
C LYS A 511 37.13 -4.98 -6.84
N ARG A 512 37.76 -5.74 -5.92
CA ARG A 512 38.36 -7.04 -6.25
C ARG A 512 37.28 -8.01 -6.76
N PHE A 513 36.16 -8.07 -6.06
CA PHE A 513 35.05 -8.95 -6.38
C PHE A 513 34.44 -8.63 -7.75
N LEU A 514 34.09 -7.36 -8.01
CA LEU A 514 33.45 -6.93 -9.24
C LEU A 514 34.34 -7.07 -10.48
N VAL A 515 35.65 -6.87 -10.35
CA VAL A 515 36.58 -7.09 -11.46
C VAL A 515 36.53 -8.55 -11.94
N THR A 516 36.43 -9.50 -11.01
CA THR A 516 36.28 -10.93 -11.34
C THR A 516 34.91 -11.20 -11.95
N VAL A 517 33.84 -10.77 -11.27
CA VAL A 517 32.45 -10.99 -11.72
C VAL A 517 32.21 -10.47 -13.14
N ILE A 518 32.58 -9.21 -13.41
CA ILE A 518 32.33 -8.58 -14.71
C ILE A 518 33.15 -9.26 -15.81
N LYS A 519 34.42 -9.63 -15.54
CA LYS A 519 35.25 -10.35 -16.52
C LYS A 519 34.66 -11.71 -16.86
N ASP A 520 34.25 -12.47 -15.86
CA ASP A 520 33.70 -13.81 -16.05
C ASP A 520 32.36 -13.75 -16.79
N LEU A 521 31.48 -12.80 -16.47
CA LEU A 521 30.21 -12.61 -17.18
C LEU A 521 30.39 -12.11 -18.62
N LEU A 522 31.35 -11.22 -18.88
CA LEU A 522 31.69 -10.81 -20.24
C LEU A 522 32.23 -12.00 -21.05
N GLY A 523 33.11 -12.80 -20.46
CA GLY A 523 33.58 -14.06 -21.07
C GLY A 523 32.43 -15.03 -21.35
N LEU A 524 31.49 -15.16 -20.40
CA LEU A 524 30.29 -15.99 -20.55
C LEU A 524 29.40 -15.51 -21.71
N THR A 525 29.26 -14.19 -21.89
CA THR A 525 28.51 -13.57 -22.99
C THR A 525 29.11 -13.93 -24.36
N GLU A 526 30.44 -14.03 -24.44
CA GLU A 526 31.14 -14.44 -25.66
C GLU A 526 31.08 -15.96 -25.89
N MET A 527 31.11 -16.76 -24.82
CA MET A 527 31.08 -18.22 -24.88
C MET A 527 29.71 -18.78 -25.23
N LYS A 528 28.63 -18.25 -24.63
CA LYS A 528 27.27 -18.76 -24.83
C LYS A 528 26.72 -18.28 -26.16
N ARG A 529 26.17 -19.22 -26.94
CA ARG A 529 25.58 -18.98 -28.27
C ARG A 529 24.05 -18.98 -28.18
N GLY A 530 23.39 -18.32 -29.13
CA GLY A 530 21.93 -18.21 -29.18
C GLY A 530 21.43 -16.89 -28.60
N LYS A 531 20.32 -16.39 -29.15
CA LYS A 531 19.73 -15.09 -28.80
C LYS A 531 19.32 -15.06 -27.32
N ASP A 532 18.66 -16.12 -26.85
CA ASP A 532 18.13 -16.19 -25.48
C ASP A 532 19.25 -16.25 -24.45
N ASN A 533 20.26 -17.10 -24.67
CA ASN A 533 21.43 -17.16 -23.80
C ASN A 533 22.14 -15.80 -23.69
N LYS A 534 22.32 -15.09 -24.82
CA LYS A 534 22.93 -13.77 -24.81
C LYS A 534 22.08 -12.73 -24.10
N ALA A 535 20.76 -12.77 -24.30
CA ALA A 535 19.82 -11.88 -23.62
C ALA A 535 19.88 -12.07 -22.09
N VAL A 536 19.92 -13.32 -21.62
CA VAL A 536 20.04 -13.67 -20.19
C VAL A 536 21.36 -13.18 -19.59
N VAL A 537 22.50 -13.43 -20.24
CA VAL A 537 23.78 -12.95 -19.69
C VAL A 537 23.89 -11.43 -19.75
N ALA A 538 23.42 -10.81 -20.83
CA ALA A 538 23.42 -9.34 -20.98
C ALA A 538 22.54 -8.67 -19.92
N SER A 539 21.34 -9.20 -19.64
CA SER A 539 20.45 -8.66 -18.61
C SER A 539 21.09 -8.69 -17.22
N ASN A 540 21.78 -9.77 -16.90
CA ASN A 540 22.50 -9.94 -15.64
C ASN A 540 23.69 -8.97 -15.50
N ILE A 541 24.47 -8.79 -16.57
CA ILE A 541 25.56 -7.78 -16.59
C ILE A 541 24.99 -6.38 -16.39
N MET A 542 23.94 -6.02 -17.16
CA MET A 542 23.31 -4.71 -17.11
C MET A 542 22.75 -4.40 -15.72
N TYR A 543 22.09 -5.38 -15.09
CA TYR A 543 21.61 -5.25 -13.72
C TYR A 543 22.77 -4.99 -12.74
N ILE A 544 23.82 -5.82 -12.76
CA ILE A 544 24.97 -5.66 -11.84
C ILE A 544 25.60 -4.28 -12.02
N VAL A 545 26.01 -3.90 -13.24
CA VAL A 545 26.69 -2.61 -13.46
C VAL A 545 25.81 -1.40 -13.11
N GLY A 546 24.49 -1.51 -13.29
CA GLY A 546 23.53 -0.50 -12.87
C GLY A 546 23.43 -0.32 -11.35
N GLN A 547 23.69 -1.39 -10.58
CA GLN A 547 23.68 -1.35 -9.11
C GLN A 547 25.00 -0.86 -8.50
N TYR A 548 26.11 -0.78 -9.24
CA TYR A 548 27.43 -0.43 -8.69
C TYR A 548 28.00 0.92 -9.20
N PRO A 549 27.31 2.06 -9.03
CA PRO A 549 27.80 3.35 -9.50
C PRO A 549 29.09 3.79 -8.79
N ARG A 550 29.29 3.44 -7.52
CA ARG A 550 30.52 3.73 -6.75
C ARG A 550 31.77 3.17 -7.46
N PHE A 551 31.73 1.89 -7.83
CA PHE A 551 32.79 1.24 -8.59
C PHE A 551 33.04 1.91 -9.94
N LEU A 552 31.97 2.27 -10.68
CA LEU A 552 32.09 2.90 -11.99
C LEU A 552 32.72 4.30 -11.90
N LYS A 553 32.39 5.09 -10.87
CA LYS A 553 33.00 6.41 -10.61
C LYS A 553 34.52 6.29 -10.39
N ALA A 554 34.98 5.30 -9.64
CA ALA A 554 36.40 5.08 -9.37
C ALA A 554 37.18 4.51 -10.57
N HIS A 555 36.51 3.95 -11.58
CA HIS A 555 37.12 3.18 -12.65
C HIS A 555 36.65 3.60 -14.05
N TRP A 556 37.12 4.76 -14.52
CA TRP A 556 36.75 5.33 -15.83
C TRP A 556 36.80 4.34 -17.00
N LYS A 557 37.89 3.54 -17.14
CA LYS A 557 38.02 2.57 -18.24
C LYS A 557 36.89 1.55 -18.24
N PHE A 558 36.46 1.09 -17.06
CA PHE A 558 35.32 0.20 -16.93
C PHE A 558 34.03 0.93 -17.27
N LEU A 559 33.82 2.14 -16.75
CA LEU A 559 32.64 2.96 -17.08
C LEU A 559 32.48 3.15 -18.59
N LYS A 560 33.52 3.59 -19.30
CA LYS A 560 33.50 3.75 -20.77
C LYS A 560 33.23 2.43 -21.49
N THR A 561 33.84 1.33 -21.03
CA THR A 561 33.63 0.00 -21.62
C THR A 561 32.19 -0.49 -21.46
N VAL A 562 31.63 -0.34 -20.27
CA VAL A 562 30.23 -0.71 -19.98
C VAL A 562 29.27 0.12 -20.82
N VAL A 563 29.44 1.45 -20.87
CA VAL A 563 28.56 2.32 -21.69
C VAL A 563 28.62 1.95 -23.17
N ASN A 564 29.81 1.66 -23.70
CA ASN A 564 29.93 1.18 -25.08
C ASN A 564 29.22 -0.16 -25.29
N LYS A 565 29.26 -1.09 -24.31
CA LYS A 565 28.48 -2.32 -24.38
C LYS A 565 26.97 -2.09 -24.31
N LEU A 566 26.51 -1.11 -23.53
CA LEU A 566 25.09 -0.71 -23.56
C LEU A 566 24.69 -0.22 -24.94
N PHE A 567 25.54 0.56 -25.63
CA PHE A 567 25.28 0.97 -27.01
C PHE A 567 25.25 -0.22 -27.98
N GLU A 568 26.10 -1.24 -27.79
CA GLU A 568 25.98 -2.49 -28.55
C GLU A 568 24.66 -3.21 -28.28
N PHE A 569 24.21 -3.29 -27.02
CA PHE A 569 22.93 -3.91 -26.65
C PHE A 569 21.71 -3.13 -27.15
N MET A 570 21.82 -1.82 -27.40
CA MET A 570 20.78 -1.03 -28.08
C MET A 570 20.54 -1.48 -29.53
N HIS A 571 21.49 -2.19 -30.14
CA HIS A 571 21.36 -2.79 -31.47
C HIS A 571 20.89 -4.25 -31.46
N GLU A 572 20.61 -4.83 -30.29
CA GLU A 572 20.11 -6.20 -30.21
C GLU A 572 18.65 -6.31 -30.68
N THR A 573 18.32 -7.42 -31.32
CA THR A 573 16.97 -7.65 -31.90
C THR A 573 15.90 -8.01 -30.86
N HIS A 574 16.25 -8.06 -29.58
CA HIS A 574 15.32 -8.38 -28.50
C HIS A 574 14.90 -7.08 -27.81
N GLU A 575 13.62 -6.70 -27.92
CA GLU A 575 13.13 -5.41 -27.38
C GLU A 575 13.42 -5.23 -25.89
N GLY A 576 13.22 -6.28 -25.08
CA GLY A 576 13.53 -6.23 -23.64
C GLY A 576 15.00 -5.98 -23.32
N VAL A 577 15.94 -6.36 -24.20
CA VAL A 577 17.38 -6.07 -24.03
C VAL A 577 17.67 -4.61 -24.35
N GLN A 578 17.05 -4.07 -25.41
CA GLN A 578 17.17 -2.65 -25.77
C GLN A 578 16.61 -1.73 -24.67
N ASP A 579 15.46 -2.10 -24.08
CA ASP A 579 14.86 -1.37 -22.96
C ASP A 579 15.78 -1.40 -21.73
N MET A 580 16.28 -2.59 -21.35
CA MET A 580 17.23 -2.71 -20.25
C MET A 580 18.52 -1.92 -20.50
N ALA A 581 19.00 -1.85 -21.74
CA ALA A 581 20.17 -1.06 -22.09
C ALA A 581 19.93 0.44 -21.91
N CYS A 582 18.77 0.95 -22.34
CA CYS A 582 18.38 2.35 -22.14
C CYS A 582 18.17 2.68 -20.66
N ASP A 583 17.48 1.81 -19.91
CA ASP A 583 17.22 1.99 -18.48
C ASP A 583 18.49 1.92 -17.63
N THR A 584 19.43 1.05 -18.02
CA THR A 584 20.75 0.98 -17.37
C THR A 584 21.58 2.21 -17.73
N PHE A 585 21.53 2.65 -18.98
CA PHE A 585 22.26 3.85 -19.43
C PHE A 585 21.80 5.11 -18.70
N ILE A 586 20.49 5.34 -18.55
CA ILE A 586 19.97 6.51 -17.82
C ILE A 586 20.33 6.48 -16.33
N LYS A 587 20.32 5.30 -15.69
CA LYS A 587 20.76 5.13 -14.29
C LYS A 587 22.24 5.50 -14.12
N ILE A 588 23.10 4.97 -14.98
CA ILE A 588 24.53 5.28 -14.98
C ILE A 588 24.75 6.77 -15.29
N ALA A 589 24.03 7.31 -16.28
CA ALA A 589 24.13 8.72 -16.65
C ALA A 589 23.78 9.64 -15.47
N ASN A 590 22.69 9.36 -14.75
CA ASN A 590 22.28 10.16 -13.60
C ASN A 590 23.32 10.09 -12.45
N LYS A 591 23.77 8.89 -12.07
CA LYS A 591 24.70 8.71 -10.94
C LYS A 591 26.14 9.06 -11.26
N CYS A 592 26.57 8.94 -12.51
CA CYS A 592 27.95 9.21 -12.95
C CYS A 592 28.09 10.49 -13.79
N LYS A 593 27.05 11.34 -13.90
CA LYS A 593 26.96 12.51 -14.80
C LYS A 593 28.23 13.36 -14.91
N ARG A 594 28.90 13.65 -13.79
CA ARG A 594 30.14 14.47 -13.75
C ARG A 594 31.29 13.85 -14.56
N HIS A 595 31.38 12.52 -14.61
CA HIS A 595 32.46 11.82 -15.32
C HIS A 595 32.34 11.95 -16.85
N PHE A 596 31.12 12.13 -17.37
CA PHE A 596 30.86 12.27 -18.80
C PHE A 596 31.24 13.66 -19.35
N VAL A 597 31.15 14.71 -18.51
CA VAL A 597 31.48 16.10 -18.89
C VAL A 597 32.91 16.49 -18.56
N ALA A 598 33.57 15.77 -17.65
CA ALA A 598 34.99 15.98 -17.34
C ALA A 598 35.89 15.35 -18.41
N LEU A 599 37.03 15.98 -18.69
CA LEU A 599 38.09 15.37 -19.49
C LEU A 599 38.82 14.31 -18.66
N GLN A 600 38.71 13.04 -19.07
CA GLN A 600 39.25 11.91 -18.33
C GLN A 600 40.71 11.62 -18.71
N PRO A 601 41.54 11.09 -17.79
CA PRO A 601 42.94 10.79 -18.08
C PRO A 601 43.10 9.81 -19.25
N GLY A 602 43.84 10.22 -20.28
CA GLY A 602 44.10 9.42 -21.48
C GLY A 602 43.06 9.58 -22.60
N GLU A 603 42.02 10.38 -22.40
CA GLU A 603 41.06 10.76 -23.43
C GLU A 603 41.43 12.11 -24.05
N THR A 604 40.95 12.38 -25.26
CA THR A 604 41.21 13.64 -25.98
C THR A 604 40.10 14.66 -25.85
N GLU A 605 38.90 14.21 -25.47
CA GLU A 605 37.70 15.03 -25.31
C GLU A 605 36.79 14.43 -24.22
N PRO A 606 35.89 15.23 -23.62
CA PRO A 606 34.83 14.71 -22.76
C PRO A 606 33.96 13.69 -23.50
N PHE A 607 33.55 12.62 -22.81
CA PHE A 607 32.84 11.52 -23.46
C PHE A 607 31.44 11.93 -23.95
N ILE A 608 30.81 12.95 -23.35
CA ILE A 608 29.54 13.51 -23.87
C ILE A 608 29.68 14.03 -25.31
N ASP A 609 30.80 14.64 -25.68
CA ASP A 609 31.03 15.14 -27.04
C ASP A 609 31.16 13.98 -28.05
N GLU A 610 31.72 12.84 -27.63
CA GLU A 610 31.78 11.60 -28.43
C GLU A 610 30.37 10.99 -28.61
N ILE A 611 29.56 10.96 -27.55
CA ILE A 611 28.20 10.41 -27.56
C ILE A 611 27.30 11.24 -28.47
N VAL A 612 27.26 12.56 -28.29
CA VAL A 612 26.38 13.45 -29.08
C VAL A 612 26.73 13.41 -30.57
N ARG A 613 28.03 13.33 -30.91
CA ARG A 613 28.48 13.18 -32.30
C ARG A 613 28.04 11.88 -32.96
N ASN A 614 28.02 10.78 -32.19
CA ASN A 614 27.66 9.46 -32.69
C ASN A 614 26.20 9.08 -32.44
N MET A 615 25.39 10.00 -31.92
CA MET A 615 24.02 9.73 -31.44
C MET A 615 23.15 9.00 -32.48
N ARG A 616 23.13 9.46 -33.73
CA ARG A 616 22.33 8.84 -34.78
C ARG A 616 22.73 7.37 -35.03
N LYS A 617 24.01 7.05 -34.89
CA LYS A 617 24.50 5.68 -35.03
C LYS A 617 24.06 4.84 -33.83
N ILE A 618 24.08 5.39 -32.63
CA ILE A 618 23.70 4.69 -31.39
C ILE A 618 22.20 4.41 -31.36
N THR A 619 21.36 5.37 -31.76
CA THR A 619 19.91 5.30 -31.58
C THR A 619 19.14 4.80 -32.80
N CYS A 620 19.80 4.28 -33.84
CA CYS A 620 19.12 3.99 -35.13
C CYS A 620 18.11 2.84 -35.07
N ASP A 621 18.32 1.87 -34.17
CA ASP A 621 17.46 0.69 -34.00
C ASP A 621 16.51 0.81 -32.81
N LEU A 622 16.53 1.96 -32.13
CA LEU A 622 15.71 2.23 -30.96
C LEU A 622 14.30 2.69 -31.34
N THR A 623 13.33 2.27 -30.55
CA THR A 623 11.96 2.78 -30.61
C THR A 623 11.91 4.25 -30.14
N PRO A 624 10.88 5.03 -30.51
CA PRO A 624 10.77 6.43 -30.05
C PRO A 624 10.83 6.58 -28.52
N GLN A 625 10.22 5.66 -27.77
CA GLN A 625 10.25 5.71 -26.31
C GLN A 625 11.68 5.54 -25.76
N GLN A 626 12.44 4.58 -26.28
CA GLN A 626 13.84 4.36 -25.92
C GLN A 626 14.72 5.56 -26.32
N VAL A 627 14.43 6.18 -27.46
CA VAL A 627 15.09 7.44 -27.86
C VAL A 627 14.82 8.54 -26.83
N HIS A 628 13.59 8.70 -26.35
CA HIS A 628 13.30 9.70 -25.30
C HIS A 628 14.12 9.44 -24.03
N THR A 629 14.18 8.19 -23.55
CA THR A 629 15.02 7.79 -22.41
C THR A 629 16.50 8.11 -22.64
N PHE A 630 17.01 7.89 -23.85
CA PHE A 630 18.38 8.22 -24.22
C PHE A 630 18.67 9.73 -24.15
N TYR A 631 17.75 10.57 -24.63
CA TYR A 631 17.87 12.02 -24.55
C TYR A 631 17.78 12.52 -23.11
N GLU A 632 16.91 11.92 -22.28
CA GLU A 632 16.86 12.21 -20.85
C GLU A 632 18.19 11.89 -20.16
N ALA A 633 18.79 10.73 -20.46
CA ALA A 633 20.11 10.33 -19.96
C ALA A 633 21.20 11.35 -20.32
N CYS A 634 21.24 11.78 -21.58
CA CYS A 634 22.18 12.83 -22.02
C CYS A 634 21.92 14.16 -21.30
N GLY A 635 20.65 14.49 -21.04
CA GLY A 635 20.29 15.70 -20.29
C GLY A 635 20.80 15.71 -18.85
N TYR A 636 20.83 14.56 -18.15
CA TYR A 636 21.48 14.46 -16.83
C TYR A 636 22.98 14.76 -16.91
N MET A 637 23.67 14.30 -17.95
CA MET A 637 25.09 14.61 -18.16
C MET A 637 25.29 16.12 -18.37
N ILE A 638 24.49 16.73 -19.23
CA ILE A 638 24.55 18.18 -19.54
C ILE A 638 24.23 19.02 -18.29
N SER A 639 23.31 18.58 -17.44
CA SER A 639 22.99 19.26 -16.16
C SER A 639 24.22 19.38 -15.23
N ALA A 640 25.20 18.49 -15.37
CA ALA A 640 26.42 18.49 -14.56
C ALA A 640 27.52 19.43 -15.10
N GLN A 641 27.34 20.03 -16.28
CA GLN A 641 28.29 20.99 -16.84
C GLN A 641 28.14 22.36 -16.16
N GLY A 642 29.11 22.74 -15.34
CA GLY A 642 29.07 24.01 -14.59
C GLY A 642 29.31 25.26 -15.44
N GLN A 643 29.91 25.14 -16.63
CA GLN A 643 30.15 26.29 -17.51
C GLN A 643 28.97 26.52 -18.46
N LYS A 644 28.19 27.59 -18.21
CA LYS A 644 26.98 27.92 -18.99
C LYS A 644 27.20 27.96 -20.50
N SER A 645 28.29 28.57 -20.99
CA SER A 645 28.58 28.64 -22.43
C SER A 645 28.80 27.27 -23.07
N VAL A 646 29.44 26.34 -22.35
CA VAL A 646 29.66 24.97 -22.80
C VAL A 646 28.36 24.18 -22.69
N GLN A 647 27.60 24.39 -21.63
CA GLN A 647 26.30 23.77 -21.42
C GLN A 647 25.32 24.14 -22.53
N ASP A 648 25.19 25.43 -22.88
CA ASP A 648 24.35 25.91 -23.98
C ASP A 648 24.76 25.32 -25.33
N ARG A 649 26.08 25.19 -25.59
CA ARG A 649 26.59 24.48 -26.78
C ARG A 649 26.14 23.02 -26.78
N LEU A 650 26.33 22.30 -25.67
CA LEU A 650 25.94 20.89 -25.57
C LEU A 650 24.43 20.70 -25.72
N ILE A 651 23.61 21.60 -25.19
CA ILE A 651 22.14 21.60 -25.39
C ILE A 651 21.84 21.76 -26.88
N SER A 652 22.47 22.73 -27.56
CA SER A 652 22.30 22.95 -29.00
C SER A 652 22.72 21.73 -29.82
N ASP A 653 23.85 21.11 -29.48
CA ASP A 653 24.38 19.93 -30.18
C ASP A 653 23.46 18.71 -29.99
N LEU A 654 23.01 18.45 -28.75
CA LEU A 654 22.05 17.40 -28.40
C LEU A 654 20.72 17.57 -29.16
N MET A 655 20.18 18.79 -29.17
CA MET A 655 18.88 19.08 -29.76
C MET A 655 18.93 19.35 -31.27
N SER A 656 20.10 19.21 -31.90
CA SER A 656 20.30 19.51 -33.33
C SER A 656 19.36 18.73 -34.25
N TYR A 657 19.16 17.43 -34.06
CA TYR A 657 18.26 16.62 -34.89
C TYR A 657 16.77 16.92 -34.65
N PRO A 658 16.26 16.95 -33.40
CA PRO A 658 14.90 17.40 -33.15
C PRO A 658 14.62 18.80 -33.70
N ASN A 659 15.57 19.72 -33.57
CA ASN A 659 15.45 21.09 -34.08
C ASN A 659 15.40 21.13 -35.62
N GLN A 660 16.25 20.35 -36.32
CA GLN A 660 16.18 20.27 -37.78
C GLN A 660 14.84 19.68 -38.26
N ALA A 661 14.35 18.64 -37.58
CA ALA A 661 13.05 18.05 -37.89
C ALA A 661 11.90 19.05 -37.62
N TRP A 662 11.97 19.79 -36.52
CA TRP A 662 11.03 20.85 -36.16
C TRP A 662 11.02 21.97 -37.21
N ASP A 663 12.19 22.52 -37.54
CA ASP A 663 12.34 23.62 -38.51
C ASP A 663 11.78 23.21 -39.88
N ASN A 664 12.01 21.96 -40.31
CA ASN A 664 11.45 21.42 -41.55
C ASN A 664 9.92 21.35 -41.51
N VAL A 665 9.33 20.87 -40.40
CA VAL A 665 7.87 20.81 -40.24
C VAL A 665 7.28 22.21 -40.23
N ILE A 666 7.88 23.17 -39.51
CA ILE A 666 7.40 24.55 -39.44
C ILE A 666 7.47 25.22 -40.82
N GLN A 667 8.56 25.05 -41.56
CA GLN A 667 8.69 25.59 -42.91
C GLN A 667 7.61 25.03 -43.85
N GLN A 668 7.35 23.72 -43.80
CA GLN A 668 6.33 23.10 -44.62
C GLN A 668 4.91 23.51 -44.18
N ALA A 669 4.65 23.64 -42.88
CA ALA A 669 3.36 24.06 -42.33
C ALA A 669 3.04 25.52 -42.67
N ASN A 670 4.05 26.40 -42.65
CA ASN A 670 3.91 27.80 -43.07
C ASN A 670 3.65 27.92 -44.58
N ALA A 671 4.22 27.02 -45.39
CA ALA A 671 3.96 26.98 -46.83
C ALA A 671 2.59 26.37 -47.16
N ASN A 672 2.18 25.33 -46.45
CA ASN A 672 0.90 24.66 -46.62
C ASN A 672 0.40 24.07 -45.29
N PRO A 673 -0.53 24.74 -44.59
CA PRO A 673 -1.08 24.24 -43.32
C PRO A 673 -1.76 22.87 -43.43
N ALA A 674 -2.15 22.43 -44.63
CA ALA A 674 -2.80 21.15 -44.84
C ALA A 674 -1.90 19.94 -44.49
N ILE A 675 -0.58 20.10 -44.41
CA ILE A 675 0.32 19.00 -43.99
C ILE A 675 0.02 18.54 -42.56
N LEU A 676 -0.53 19.41 -41.71
CA LEU A 676 -0.90 19.08 -40.33
C LEU A 676 -2.12 18.16 -40.26
N HIS A 677 -2.73 17.84 -41.40
CA HIS A 677 -3.71 16.77 -41.51
C HIS A 677 -3.09 15.38 -41.70
N ASP A 678 -1.81 15.29 -42.03
CA ASP A 678 -1.08 14.03 -42.24
C ASP A 678 -0.76 13.35 -40.89
N PRO A 679 -1.25 12.12 -40.65
CA PRO A 679 -0.95 11.36 -39.44
C PRO A 679 0.54 11.17 -39.16
N GLU A 680 1.38 11.04 -40.20
CA GLU A 680 2.83 10.85 -40.02
C GLU A 680 3.49 12.14 -39.52
N ILE A 681 3.10 13.30 -40.05
CA ILE A 681 3.59 14.60 -39.57
C ILE A 681 3.16 14.82 -38.11
N ILE A 682 1.91 14.47 -37.77
CA ILE A 682 1.41 14.56 -36.38
C ILE A 682 2.27 13.71 -35.44
N LYS A 683 2.61 12.47 -35.85
CA LYS A 683 3.46 11.57 -35.07
C LYS A 683 4.88 12.11 -34.91
N VAL A 684 5.47 12.68 -35.98
CA VAL A 684 6.79 13.32 -35.93
C VAL A 684 6.78 14.48 -34.94
N VAL A 685 5.80 15.38 -35.00
CA VAL A 685 5.68 16.51 -34.06
C VAL A 685 5.53 16.01 -32.62
N GLY A 686 4.68 15.01 -32.39
CA GLY A 686 4.51 14.40 -31.08
C GLY A 686 5.82 13.85 -30.51
N ASN A 687 6.62 13.16 -31.33
CA ASN A 687 7.94 12.66 -30.91
C ASN A 687 8.93 13.79 -30.64
N ILE A 688 8.96 14.86 -31.43
CA ILE A 688 9.81 16.02 -31.18
C ILE A 688 9.49 16.63 -29.81
N MET A 689 8.20 16.83 -29.50
CA MET A 689 7.79 17.38 -28.21
C MET A 689 8.16 16.45 -27.05
N LYS A 690 7.93 15.14 -27.18
CA LYS A 690 8.34 14.15 -26.16
C LYS A 690 9.84 14.12 -25.92
N THR A 691 10.66 14.24 -26.96
CA THR A 691 12.11 14.39 -26.82
C THR A 691 12.50 15.66 -26.07
N ASN A 692 11.83 16.79 -26.34
CA ASN A 692 12.05 18.03 -25.58
C ASN A 692 11.61 17.88 -24.12
N VAL A 693 10.48 17.22 -23.86
CA VAL A 693 10.00 16.92 -22.49
C VAL A 693 11.05 16.10 -21.73
N ALA A 694 11.56 15.03 -22.35
CA ALA A 694 12.58 14.16 -21.77
C ALA A 694 13.87 14.93 -21.44
N ALA A 695 14.39 15.71 -22.40
CA ALA A 695 15.59 16.52 -22.19
C ALA A 695 15.37 17.63 -21.13
N CYS A 696 14.22 18.31 -21.14
CA CYS A 696 13.89 19.36 -20.18
C CYS A 696 13.80 18.81 -18.75
N SER A 697 13.24 17.61 -18.60
CA SER A 697 13.05 16.96 -17.30
C SER A 697 14.37 16.71 -16.57
N SER A 698 15.42 16.34 -17.31
CA SER A 698 16.74 16.05 -16.74
C SER A 698 17.71 17.24 -16.77
N ILE A 699 17.62 18.17 -17.72
CA ILE A 699 18.47 19.38 -17.78
C ILE A 699 18.03 20.42 -16.73
N GLY A 700 16.71 20.58 -16.50
CA GLY A 700 16.16 21.55 -15.56
C GLY A 700 16.18 22.99 -16.06
N SER A 701 16.45 23.96 -15.18
CA SER A 701 16.35 25.40 -15.47
C SER A 701 17.20 25.88 -16.66
N TYR A 702 18.34 25.22 -16.91
CA TYR A 702 19.24 25.53 -18.02
C TYR A 702 18.66 25.23 -19.41
N PHE A 703 17.53 24.52 -19.48
CA PHE A 703 16.85 24.23 -20.75
C PHE A 703 16.26 25.48 -21.44
N TYR A 704 16.35 26.65 -20.80
CA TYR A 704 15.85 27.93 -21.33
C TYR A 704 16.30 28.21 -22.76
N SER A 705 17.58 27.98 -23.10
CA SER A 705 18.12 28.27 -24.43
C SER A 705 17.44 27.46 -25.54
N GLN A 706 16.99 26.24 -25.23
CA GLN A 706 16.25 25.39 -26.15
C GLN A 706 14.75 25.75 -26.18
N ILE A 707 14.08 25.85 -25.03
CA ILE A 707 12.65 26.17 -25.03
C ILE A 707 12.39 27.55 -25.62
N GLY A 708 13.24 28.54 -25.31
CA GLY A 708 13.17 29.89 -25.86
C GLY A 708 13.30 29.94 -27.38
N ARG A 709 14.09 29.04 -27.98
CA ARG A 709 14.21 28.90 -29.45
C ARG A 709 12.88 28.48 -30.09
N ILE A 710 12.22 27.48 -29.53
CA ILE A 710 11.02 26.87 -30.14
C ILE A 710 9.71 27.49 -29.64
N TYR A 711 9.74 28.31 -28.59
CA TYR A 711 8.56 28.71 -27.83
C TYR A 711 7.43 29.35 -28.67
N HIS A 712 7.78 30.33 -29.51
CA HIS A 712 6.79 31.05 -30.32
C HIS A 712 6.16 30.14 -31.38
N ASP A 713 6.97 29.35 -32.08
CA ASP A 713 6.49 28.38 -33.08
C ASP A 713 5.67 27.27 -32.42
N MET A 714 6.04 26.88 -31.21
CA MET A 714 5.31 25.89 -30.41
C MET A 714 3.89 26.40 -30.07
N LEU A 715 3.76 27.66 -29.64
CA LEU A 715 2.45 28.27 -29.40
C LEU A 715 1.64 28.43 -30.70
N ASN A 716 2.30 28.72 -31.83
CA ASN A 716 1.62 28.76 -33.14
C ASN A 716 1.13 27.37 -33.57
N MET A 717 1.94 26.32 -33.33
CA MET A 717 1.56 24.92 -33.57
C MET A 717 0.38 24.49 -32.69
N TYR A 718 0.34 24.94 -31.42
CA TYR A 718 -0.79 24.72 -30.53
C TYR A 718 -2.07 25.31 -31.11
N ARG A 719 -2.04 26.60 -31.51
CA ARG A 719 -3.19 27.29 -32.12
C ARG A 719 -3.64 26.63 -33.42
N ALA A 720 -2.70 26.28 -34.30
CA ALA A 720 -3.00 25.61 -35.56
C ALA A 720 -3.65 24.24 -35.31
N SER A 721 -3.09 23.44 -34.40
CA SER A 721 -3.66 22.13 -34.03
C SER A 721 -5.07 22.27 -33.48
N SER A 722 -5.32 23.29 -32.66
CA SER A 722 -6.65 23.51 -32.08
C SER A 722 -7.69 23.98 -33.10
N GLN A 723 -7.29 24.82 -34.06
CA GLN A 723 -8.16 25.20 -35.17
C GLN A 723 -8.55 23.96 -36.00
N LEU A 724 -7.59 23.07 -36.30
CA LEU A 724 -7.88 21.83 -37.04
C LEU A 724 -8.81 20.88 -36.28
N ILE A 725 -8.71 20.83 -34.94
CA ILE A 725 -9.65 20.09 -34.10
C ILE A 725 -11.03 20.72 -34.18
N SER A 726 -11.13 22.04 -34.08
CA SER A 726 -12.39 22.79 -34.18
C SER A 726 -13.07 22.58 -35.53
N ASP A 727 -12.32 22.64 -36.63
CA ASP A 727 -12.84 22.43 -38.00
C ASP A 727 -13.33 20.98 -38.20
N ALA A 728 -12.61 20.00 -37.63
CA ALA A 728 -13.02 18.61 -37.66
C ALA A 728 -14.34 18.41 -36.90
N VAL A 729 -14.45 18.95 -35.68
CA VAL A 729 -15.67 18.85 -34.88
C VAL A 729 -16.84 19.58 -35.54
N ALA A 730 -16.61 20.77 -36.13
CA ALA A 730 -17.64 21.54 -36.82
C ALA A 730 -18.18 20.81 -38.06
N SER A 731 -17.34 20.07 -38.78
CA SER A 731 -17.73 19.36 -40.00
C SER A 731 -18.33 17.97 -39.74
N GLY A 732 -17.87 17.25 -38.70
CA GLY A 732 -18.22 15.85 -38.47
C GLY A 732 -18.87 15.55 -37.10
N GLY A 733 -19.17 16.59 -36.31
CA GLY A 733 -19.72 16.48 -34.96
C GLY A 733 -18.73 15.95 -33.91
N ASN A 734 -19.19 15.80 -32.66
CA ASN A 734 -18.35 15.40 -31.52
C ASN A 734 -17.68 14.03 -31.69
N VAL A 735 -18.22 13.13 -32.53
CA VAL A 735 -17.60 11.81 -32.80
C VAL A 735 -16.17 11.96 -33.36
N GLN A 736 -15.87 13.08 -34.01
CA GLN A 736 -14.54 13.35 -34.56
C GLN A 736 -13.44 13.39 -33.48
N THR A 737 -13.76 13.74 -32.24
CA THR A 737 -12.79 13.78 -31.12
C THR A 737 -12.18 12.41 -30.81
N LYS A 738 -12.88 11.33 -31.20
CA LYS A 738 -12.45 9.94 -30.99
C LYS A 738 -11.59 9.39 -32.14
N THR A 739 -11.48 10.12 -33.26
CA THR A 739 -10.70 9.67 -34.42
C THR A 739 -9.19 9.74 -34.15
N PRO A 740 -8.37 8.86 -34.77
CA PRO A 740 -6.91 8.89 -34.60
C PRO A 740 -6.28 10.24 -34.92
N LYS A 741 -6.82 10.96 -35.92
CA LYS A 741 -6.34 12.28 -36.33
C LYS A 741 -6.52 13.31 -35.23
N VAL A 742 -7.74 13.48 -34.70
CA VAL A 742 -8.00 14.47 -33.64
C VAL A 742 -7.28 14.07 -32.35
N ARG A 743 -7.23 12.77 -32.03
CA ARG A 743 -6.41 12.29 -30.90
C ARG A 743 -4.94 12.65 -31.04
N GLY A 744 -4.37 12.49 -32.24
CA GLY A 744 -2.99 12.88 -32.52
C GLY A 744 -2.74 14.39 -32.38
N LEU A 745 -3.64 15.23 -32.90
CA LEU A 745 -3.58 16.69 -32.72
C LEU A 745 -3.69 17.10 -31.25
N ARG A 746 -4.55 16.43 -30.48
CA ARG A 746 -4.63 16.63 -29.02
C ARG A 746 -3.35 16.20 -28.32
N THR A 747 -2.72 15.11 -28.73
CA THR A 747 -1.41 14.71 -28.20
C THR A 747 -0.37 15.80 -28.41
N ILE A 748 -0.33 16.47 -29.57
CA ILE A 748 0.56 17.62 -29.79
C ILE A 748 0.29 18.72 -28.77
N LYS A 749 -0.98 19.14 -28.61
CA LYS A 749 -1.36 20.15 -27.63
C LYS A 749 -0.92 19.76 -26.21
N LYS A 750 -1.20 18.52 -25.80
CA LYS A 750 -0.85 17.99 -24.47
C LYS A 750 0.66 17.98 -24.22
N GLU A 751 1.46 17.52 -25.17
CA GLU A 751 2.92 17.48 -25.00
C GLU A 751 3.54 18.89 -24.98
N ILE A 752 2.97 19.85 -25.71
CA ILE A 752 3.36 21.27 -25.62
C ILE A 752 3.09 21.80 -24.21
N LEU A 753 1.89 21.58 -23.68
CA LEU A 753 1.52 22.02 -22.33
C LEU A 753 2.42 21.35 -21.28
N LYS A 754 2.69 20.06 -21.43
CA LYS A 754 3.58 19.29 -20.55
C LYS A 754 5.02 19.81 -20.56
N LEU A 755 5.54 20.19 -21.73
CA LEU A 755 6.88 20.79 -21.82
C LEU A 755 6.96 22.11 -21.04
N VAL A 756 5.95 22.97 -21.21
CA VAL A 756 5.87 24.24 -20.48
C VAL A 756 5.72 24.00 -18.98
N ASP A 757 4.85 23.08 -18.58
CA ASP A 757 4.62 22.68 -17.20
C ASP A 757 5.92 22.24 -16.50
N ILE A 758 6.64 21.29 -17.08
CA ILE A 758 7.91 20.78 -16.54
C ILE A 758 8.97 21.87 -16.47
N TYR A 759 9.07 22.71 -17.50
CA TYR A 759 10.04 23.81 -17.49
C TYR A 759 9.75 24.81 -16.37
N VAL A 760 8.48 25.22 -16.20
CA VAL A 760 8.08 26.16 -15.14
C VAL A 760 8.35 25.58 -13.75
N GLN A 761 8.07 24.30 -13.52
CA GLN A 761 8.39 23.64 -12.24
C GLN A 761 9.89 23.76 -11.90
N LYS A 762 10.75 23.60 -12.91
CA LYS A 762 12.21 23.63 -12.78
C LYS A 762 12.83 25.03 -12.89
N ALA A 763 12.07 26.06 -13.28
CA ALA A 763 12.62 27.39 -13.52
C ALA A 763 13.08 28.07 -12.22
N ASP A 764 14.23 28.76 -12.30
CA ASP A 764 14.80 29.56 -11.21
C ASP A 764 14.46 31.06 -11.36
N ASP A 765 14.41 31.58 -12.59
CA ASP A 765 14.08 32.98 -12.88
C ASP A 765 12.56 33.17 -13.09
N LEU A 766 11.86 33.33 -11.98
CA LEU A 766 10.40 33.44 -11.96
C LEU A 766 9.88 34.71 -12.64
N GLN A 767 10.65 35.80 -12.58
CA GLN A 767 10.26 37.06 -13.20
C GLN A 767 10.31 36.97 -14.72
N MET A 768 11.38 36.36 -15.27
CA MET A 768 11.47 36.10 -16.70
C MET A 768 10.31 35.21 -17.18
N VAL A 769 9.97 34.15 -16.42
CA VAL A 769 8.81 33.29 -16.75
C VAL A 769 7.52 34.11 -16.76
N ASN A 770 7.26 34.91 -15.71
CA ASN A 770 6.07 35.75 -15.62
C ASN A 770 5.97 36.78 -16.74
N ASP A 771 7.08 37.39 -17.15
CA ASP A 771 7.05 38.52 -18.09
C ASP A 771 7.11 38.05 -19.56
N SER A 772 7.84 36.96 -19.85
CA SER A 772 8.14 36.54 -21.23
C SER A 772 7.41 35.27 -21.67
N MET A 773 7.01 34.38 -20.74
CA MET A 773 6.38 33.10 -21.08
C MET A 773 4.89 33.07 -20.75
N VAL A 774 4.48 33.49 -19.56
CA VAL A 774 3.09 33.37 -19.13
C VAL A 774 2.10 34.13 -20.03
N PRO A 775 2.31 35.41 -20.40
CA PRO A 775 1.34 36.15 -21.22
C PRO A 775 1.07 35.49 -22.58
N PRO A 776 2.07 35.17 -23.43
CA PRO A 776 1.80 34.55 -24.72
C PRO A 776 1.22 33.12 -24.59
N LEU A 777 1.53 32.40 -23.51
CA LEU A 777 0.90 31.11 -23.20
C LEU A 777 -0.60 31.27 -22.93
N LEU A 778 -0.98 32.15 -21.99
CA LEU A 778 -2.38 32.39 -21.64
C LEU A 778 -3.19 32.86 -22.85
N ASP A 779 -2.60 33.74 -23.67
CA ASP A 779 -3.19 34.18 -24.95
C ASP A 779 -3.42 33.02 -25.93
N ALA A 780 -2.58 31.98 -25.90
CA ALA A 780 -2.73 30.81 -26.76
C ALA A 780 -3.79 29.82 -26.26
N ILE A 781 -3.91 29.63 -24.95
CA ILE A 781 -4.65 28.50 -24.37
C ILE A 781 -6.01 28.86 -23.78
N LEU A 782 -6.19 30.07 -23.20
CA LEU A 782 -7.39 30.38 -22.43
C LEU A 782 -8.64 30.50 -23.30
N LEU A 783 -8.57 31.36 -24.33
CA LEU A 783 -9.70 31.56 -25.24
C LEU A 783 -9.98 30.31 -26.09
N ASP A 784 -8.93 29.56 -26.41
CA ASP A 784 -9.03 28.27 -27.08
C ASP A 784 -9.81 27.25 -26.24
N TYR A 785 -9.46 27.12 -24.96
CA TYR A 785 -10.14 26.25 -24.01
C TYR A 785 -11.62 26.62 -23.87
N GLN A 786 -11.92 27.92 -23.69
CA GLN A 786 -13.28 28.42 -23.51
C GLN A 786 -14.18 28.10 -24.71
N ARG A 787 -13.68 28.33 -25.93
CA ARG A 787 -14.44 28.17 -27.19
C ARG A 787 -14.63 26.72 -27.64
N ASN A 788 -13.72 25.83 -27.25
CA ASN A 788 -13.80 24.43 -27.63
C ASN A 788 -15.04 23.75 -27.02
N VAL A 789 -15.59 22.76 -27.75
CA VAL A 789 -16.64 21.89 -27.20
C VAL A 789 -16.08 21.07 -26.03
N PRO A 790 -16.90 20.62 -25.06
CA PRO A 790 -16.45 19.86 -23.89
C PRO A 790 -15.47 18.71 -24.20
N ASP A 791 -15.77 17.89 -25.21
CA ASP A 791 -14.94 16.73 -25.59
C ASP A 791 -13.60 17.10 -26.27
N ALA A 792 -13.44 18.35 -26.69
CA ALA A 792 -12.23 18.87 -27.33
C ALA A 792 -11.37 19.74 -26.39
N ARG A 793 -11.86 20.06 -25.19
CA ARG A 793 -11.05 20.68 -24.14
C ARG A 793 -10.01 19.69 -23.64
N ASP A 794 -8.91 20.21 -23.09
CA ASP A 794 -7.80 19.42 -22.56
C ASP A 794 -7.60 19.78 -21.09
N ALA A 795 -7.64 18.78 -20.18
CA ALA A 795 -7.47 18.98 -18.75
C ALA A 795 -6.07 19.51 -18.40
N GLU A 796 -5.07 19.25 -19.24
CA GLU A 796 -3.71 19.75 -19.12
C GLU A 796 -3.63 21.29 -19.11
N VAL A 797 -4.63 22.00 -19.65
CA VAL A 797 -4.73 23.47 -19.53
C VAL A 797 -4.95 23.89 -18.07
N LEU A 798 -5.79 23.15 -17.33
CA LEU A 798 -6.01 23.36 -15.90
C LEU A 798 -4.74 23.05 -15.12
N SER A 799 -4.09 21.93 -15.48
CA SER A 799 -2.86 21.46 -14.82
C SER A 799 -1.71 22.45 -14.95
N VAL A 800 -1.37 22.90 -16.17
CA VAL A 800 -0.28 23.88 -16.37
C VAL A 800 -0.58 25.21 -15.68
N THR A 801 -1.85 25.64 -15.67
CA THR A 801 -2.25 26.88 -15.00
C THR A 801 -2.10 26.76 -13.49
N THR A 802 -2.45 25.60 -12.93
CA THR A 802 -2.24 25.26 -11.52
C THR A 802 -0.76 25.30 -11.16
N THR A 803 0.10 24.67 -11.96
CA THR A 803 1.56 24.69 -11.78
C THR A 803 2.13 26.11 -11.83
N ILE A 804 1.69 26.93 -12.79
CA ILE A 804 2.15 28.31 -12.91
C ILE A 804 1.77 29.12 -11.66
N ILE A 805 0.54 28.99 -11.17
CA ILE A 805 0.08 29.66 -9.95
C ILE A 805 0.85 29.17 -8.72
N HIS A 806 1.03 27.85 -8.59
CA HIS A 806 1.81 27.26 -7.50
C HIS A 806 3.29 27.68 -7.55
N LYS A 807 3.86 27.96 -8.72
CA LYS A 807 5.27 28.35 -8.83
C LYS A 807 5.50 29.86 -8.68
N LEU A 808 4.61 30.68 -9.24
CA LEU A 808 4.77 32.13 -9.34
C LEU A 808 4.02 32.90 -8.24
N HIS A 809 3.10 32.25 -7.52
CA HIS A 809 2.29 32.82 -6.45
C HIS A 809 1.66 34.16 -6.85
N ASN A 810 1.88 35.21 -6.05
CA ASN A 810 1.32 36.55 -6.19
C ASN A 810 1.70 37.27 -7.49
N LEU A 811 2.71 36.81 -8.24
CA LEU A 811 2.98 37.34 -9.59
C LEU A 811 1.85 37.04 -10.59
N MET A 812 0.95 36.11 -10.24
CA MET A 812 -0.23 35.75 -11.04
C MET A 812 -1.50 36.52 -10.65
N ASP A 813 -1.49 37.36 -9.60
CA ASP A 813 -2.68 38.05 -9.09
C ASP A 813 -3.43 38.85 -10.17
N ASP A 814 -2.71 39.49 -11.09
CA ASP A 814 -3.27 40.27 -12.20
C ASP A 814 -3.86 39.41 -13.34
N LYS A 815 -3.49 38.13 -13.38
CA LYS A 815 -3.88 37.16 -14.42
C LYS A 815 -4.98 36.19 -13.98
N VAL A 816 -5.27 36.10 -12.67
CA VAL A 816 -6.33 35.23 -12.12
C VAL A 816 -7.71 35.58 -12.70
N GLY A 817 -8.06 36.87 -12.83
CA GLY A 817 -9.34 37.28 -13.42
C GLY A 817 -9.57 36.70 -14.82
N PRO A 818 -8.68 36.99 -15.80
CA PRO A 818 -8.75 36.40 -17.14
C PRO A 818 -8.78 34.86 -17.19
N ILE A 819 -8.05 34.20 -16.28
CA ILE A 819 -8.07 32.73 -16.12
C ILE A 819 -9.46 32.26 -15.71
N MET A 820 -10.04 32.87 -14.67
CA MET A 820 -11.38 32.51 -14.16
C MET A 820 -12.46 32.75 -15.22
N ASP A 821 -12.41 33.86 -15.94
CA ASP A 821 -13.39 34.18 -16.99
C ASP A 821 -13.39 33.15 -18.14
N SER A 822 -12.22 32.58 -18.44
CA SER A 822 -12.06 31.64 -19.56
C SER A 822 -12.32 30.19 -19.17
N ILE A 823 -12.01 29.81 -17.93
CA ILE A 823 -12.03 28.41 -17.47
C ILE A 823 -13.25 28.10 -16.61
N PHE A 824 -13.61 28.98 -15.66
CA PHE A 824 -14.43 28.60 -14.52
C PHE A 824 -15.82 28.09 -14.90
N GLU A 825 -16.65 28.93 -15.54
CA GLU A 825 -18.04 28.58 -15.86
C GLU A 825 -18.11 27.38 -16.81
N CYS A 826 -17.25 27.38 -17.84
CA CYS A 826 -17.33 26.38 -18.89
C CYS A 826 -16.87 24.98 -18.43
N THR A 827 -15.92 24.89 -17.49
CA THR A 827 -15.53 23.63 -16.84
C THR A 827 -16.57 23.20 -15.82
N LEU A 828 -17.14 24.13 -15.04
CA LEU A 828 -18.17 23.82 -14.06
C LEU A 828 -19.40 23.16 -14.72
N GLU A 829 -19.84 23.66 -15.88
CA GLU A 829 -20.93 23.05 -16.67
C GLU A 829 -20.64 21.63 -17.19
N MET A 830 -19.36 21.25 -17.28
CA MET A 830 -18.96 19.89 -17.65
C MET A 830 -19.07 18.93 -16.46
N ILE A 831 -18.72 19.39 -15.26
CA ILE A 831 -18.55 18.52 -14.09
C ILE A 831 -19.75 18.51 -13.14
N ASN A 832 -20.67 19.48 -13.25
CA ASN A 832 -21.78 19.65 -12.31
C ASN A 832 -23.05 18.82 -12.63
N LYS A 833 -23.05 18.04 -13.72
CA LYS A 833 -24.22 17.25 -14.15
C LYS A 833 -24.29 15.87 -13.48
N ASP A 834 -23.14 15.25 -13.25
CA ASP A 834 -22.99 13.94 -12.60
C ASP A 834 -21.62 13.84 -11.94
N PHE A 835 -21.34 12.71 -11.26
CA PHE A 835 -20.08 12.43 -10.57
C PHE A 835 -19.09 11.56 -11.37
N HIS A 836 -19.40 11.19 -12.63
CA HIS A 836 -18.65 10.18 -13.39
C HIS A 836 -17.98 10.73 -14.67
N GLU A 837 -18.59 11.65 -15.41
CA GLU A 837 -18.07 12.18 -16.68
C GLU A 837 -16.91 13.18 -16.51
N TYR A 838 -15.85 13.10 -17.30
CA TYR A 838 -14.68 14.01 -17.20
C TYR A 838 -13.92 13.97 -15.84
N PRO A 839 -13.50 12.79 -15.35
CA PRO A 839 -12.81 12.66 -14.06
C PRO A 839 -11.50 13.47 -13.98
N GLU A 840 -10.72 13.50 -15.07
CA GLU A 840 -9.48 14.29 -15.16
C GLU A 840 -9.74 15.79 -14.96
N PHE A 841 -10.82 16.31 -15.54
CA PHE A 841 -11.19 17.72 -15.39
C PHE A 841 -11.61 18.05 -13.98
N ARG A 842 -12.34 17.15 -13.29
CA ARG A 842 -12.74 17.37 -11.90
C ARG A 842 -11.51 17.57 -11.02
N VAL A 843 -10.58 16.62 -11.07
CA VAL A 843 -9.36 16.66 -10.25
C VAL A 843 -8.57 17.94 -10.50
N GLU A 844 -8.28 18.25 -11.76
CA GLU A 844 -7.46 19.43 -12.08
C GLU A 844 -8.20 20.76 -11.86
N PHE A 845 -9.52 20.80 -12.00
CA PHE A 845 -10.33 21.98 -11.70
C PHE A 845 -10.29 22.34 -10.22
N PHE A 846 -10.46 21.36 -9.33
CA PHE A 846 -10.40 21.62 -7.89
C PHE A 846 -8.97 21.91 -7.41
N LYS A 847 -7.95 21.27 -8.00
CA LYS A 847 -6.55 21.64 -7.76
C LYS A 847 -6.25 23.09 -8.17
N LEU A 848 -6.78 23.54 -9.31
CA LEU A 848 -6.65 24.93 -9.76
C LEU A 848 -7.28 25.90 -8.77
N LEU A 849 -8.52 25.63 -8.34
CA LEU A 849 -9.22 26.50 -7.38
C LEU A 849 -8.53 26.52 -6.02
N GLN A 850 -8.03 25.38 -5.55
CA GLN A 850 -7.23 25.29 -4.33
C GLN A 850 -5.95 26.11 -4.47
N ALA A 851 -5.21 25.99 -5.57
CA ALA A 851 -3.98 26.76 -5.81
C ALA A 851 -4.26 28.27 -5.86
N ILE A 852 -5.35 28.71 -6.51
CA ILE A 852 -5.77 30.12 -6.50
C ILE A 852 -6.06 30.59 -5.07
N ASN A 853 -6.81 29.79 -4.29
CA ASN A 853 -7.12 30.11 -2.90
C ASN A 853 -5.86 30.20 -2.03
N LEU A 854 -4.91 29.28 -2.21
CA LEU A 854 -3.72 29.19 -1.38
C LEU A 854 -2.68 30.27 -1.70
N PHE A 855 -2.45 30.57 -2.98
CA PHE A 855 -1.34 31.42 -3.41
C PHE A 855 -1.76 32.79 -3.98
N CYS A 856 -3.02 32.96 -4.39
CA CYS A 856 -3.55 34.17 -5.04
C CYS A 856 -4.86 34.65 -4.38
N PHE A 857 -5.01 34.43 -3.07
CA PHE A 857 -6.21 34.82 -2.32
C PHE A 857 -6.65 36.29 -2.51
N PRO A 858 -5.75 37.30 -2.59
CA PRO A 858 -6.16 38.67 -2.85
C PRO A 858 -6.88 38.87 -4.19
N ALA A 859 -6.56 38.06 -5.20
CA ALA A 859 -7.26 38.07 -6.48
C ALA A 859 -8.65 37.43 -6.38
N LEU A 860 -8.80 36.39 -5.54
CA LEU A 860 -10.10 35.76 -5.26
C LEU A 860 -11.11 36.74 -4.65
N LEU A 861 -10.65 37.64 -3.77
CA LEU A 861 -11.49 38.69 -3.17
C LEU A 861 -11.97 39.76 -4.17
N LYS A 862 -11.35 39.85 -5.34
CA LYS A 862 -11.73 40.79 -6.41
C LYS A 862 -12.78 40.21 -7.36
N LEU A 863 -13.10 38.92 -7.25
CA LEU A 863 -14.16 38.30 -8.04
C LEU A 863 -15.51 38.90 -7.67
N ASP A 864 -16.45 38.86 -8.62
CA ASP A 864 -17.81 39.29 -8.32
C ASP A 864 -18.51 38.32 -7.34
N GLY A 865 -19.57 38.79 -6.68
CA GLY A 865 -20.27 37.99 -5.66
C GLY A 865 -20.90 36.69 -6.19
N ARG A 866 -21.17 36.59 -7.50
CA ARG A 866 -21.73 35.38 -8.13
C ARG A 866 -20.63 34.34 -8.35
N GLN A 867 -19.50 34.74 -8.94
CA GLN A 867 -18.32 33.89 -9.12
C GLN A 867 -17.79 33.41 -7.78
N PHE A 868 -17.68 34.30 -6.79
CA PHE A 868 -17.24 33.93 -5.44
C PHE A 868 -18.17 32.89 -4.81
N LYS A 869 -19.49 33.07 -4.92
CA LYS A 869 -20.46 32.06 -4.44
C LYS A 869 -20.26 30.71 -5.13
N PHE A 870 -20.06 30.67 -6.45
CA PHE A 870 -19.83 29.41 -7.14
C PHE A 870 -18.54 28.71 -6.72
N VAL A 871 -17.49 29.45 -6.32
CA VAL A 871 -16.27 28.85 -5.75
C VAL A 871 -16.61 28.10 -4.45
N ILE A 872 -17.44 28.69 -3.57
CA ILE A 872 -17.91 28.02 -2.35
C ILE A 872 -18.76 26.79 -2.67
N ASP A 873 -19.74 26.95 -3.56
CA ASP A 873 -20.64 25.86 -3.95
C ASP A 873 -19.85 24.71 -4.59
N SER A 874 -18.83 25.01 -5.40
CA SER A 874 -17.93 24.02 -6.02
C SER A 874 -17.07 23.29 -4.97
N CYS A 875 -16.56 24.01 -3.97
CA CYS A 875 -15.80 23.44 -2.86
C CYS A 875 -16.65 22.46 -2.02
N MET A 876 -17.91 22.82 -1.74
CA MET A 876 -18.85 21.93 -1.03
C MET A 876 -19.30 20.75 -1.88
N TRP A 877 -19.43 20.95 -3.19
CA TRP A 877 -19.70 19.86 -4.12
C TRP A 877 -18.55 18.86 -4.18
N ALA A 878 -17.29 19.33 -4.23
CA ALA A 878 -16.12 18.48 -4.20
C ALA A 878 -16.05 17.66 -2.90
N SER A 879 -16.41 18.27 -1.76
CA SER A 879 -16.43 17.61 -0.44
C SER A 879 -17.48 16.49 -0.33
N LYS A 880 -18.45 16.42 -1.26
CA LYS A 880 -19.52 15.41 -1.32
C LYS A 880 -19.29 14.38 -2.43
N HIS A 881 -18.06 14.27 -2.93
CA HIS A 881 -17.73 13.47 -4.10
C HIS A 881 -17.26 12.07 -3.70
N ASP A 882 -17.66 11.03 -4.44
CA ASP A 882 -17.28 9.63 -4.15
C ASP A 882 -15.78 9.36 -4.35
N ASN A 883 -15.16 10.03 -5.32
CA ASN A 883 -13.71 10.04 -5.50
C ASN A 883 -12.99 10.72 -4.33
N ARG A 884 -12.25 9.91 -3.55
CA ARG A 884 -11.42 10.31 -2.41
C ARG A 884 -10.45 11.48 -2.68
N GLU A 885 -9.83 11.57 -3.85
CA GLU A 885 -8.89 12.67 -4.15
C GLU A 885 -9.64 14.00 -4.27
N VAL A 886 -10.79 13.99 -4.95
CA VAL A 886 -11.66 15.17 -5.11
C VAL A 886 -12.25 15.59 -3.76
N GLU A 887 -12.74 14.62 -2.97
CA GLU A 887 -13.28 14.86 -1.63
C GLU A 887 -12.26 15.55 -0.72
N ASN A 888 -11.05 15.00 -0.65
CA ASN A 888 -9.99 15.57 0.19
C ASN A 888 -9.53 16.95 -0.31
N THR A 889 -9.46 17.15 -1.63
CA THR A 889 -9.13 18.45 -2.22
C THR A 889 -10.20 19.50 -1.86
N GLY A 890 -11.48 19.14 -1.96
CA GLY A 890 -12.61 19.99 -1.58
C GLY A 890 -12.58 20.39 -0.10
N LEU A 891 -12.42 19.42 0.80
CA LEU A 891 -12.37 19.65 2.24
C LEU A 891 -11.16 20.50 2.65
N SER A 892 -9.99 20.25 2.05
CA SER A 892 -8.76 21.01 2.29
C SER A 892 -8.90 22.45 1.81
N MET A 893 -9.42 22.64 0.59
CA MET A 893 -9.73 23.96 0.05
C MET A 893 -10.69 24.75 0.95
N CYS A 894 -11.73 24.10 1.50
CA CYS A 894 -12.66 24.76 2.43
C CYS A 894 -11.96 25.22 3.71
N LEU A 895 -11.13 24.36 4.30
CA LEU A 895 -10.36 24.67 5.50
C LEU A 895 -9.42 25.85 5.27
N GLU A 896 -8.66 25.81 4.18
CA GLU A 896 -7.77 26.91 3.76
C GLU A 896 -8.56 28.21 3.55
N LEU A 897 -9.70 28.15 2.88
CA LEU A 897 -10.54 29.31 2.61
C LEU A 897 -11.08 29.96 3.90
N ILE A 898 -11.56 29.16 4.85
CA ILE A 898 -12.01 29.65 6.16
C ILE A 898 -10.85 30.29 6.92
N ASN A 899 -9.66 29.70 6.85
CA ASN A 899 -8.46 30.27 7.48
C ASN A 899 -8.06 31.60 6.86
N ASN A 900 -8.01 31.67 5.52
CA ASN A 900 -7.70 32.89 4.79
C ASN A 900 -8.72 34.00 5.10
N MET A 901 -10.02 33.68 5.09
CA MET A 901 -11.09 34.62 5.44
C MET A 901 -11.01 35.10 6.89
N ALA A 902 -10.64 34.24 7.84
CA ALA A 902 -10.49 34.61 9.24
C ALA A 902 -9.36 35.64 9.48
N GLU A 903 -8.38 35.73 8.58
CA GLU A 903 -7.29 36.70 8.65
C GLU A 903 -7.51 37.95 7.77
N THR A 904 -8.64 38.05 7.06
CA THR A 904 -9.04 39.29 6.36
C THR A 904 -9.52 40.37 7.32
N ASP A 905 -9.81 41.57 6.79
CA ASP A 905 -10.38 42.65 7.58
C ASP A 905 -11.73 42.23 8.20
N PRO A 906 -12.08 42.73 9.40
CA PRO A 906 -13.27 42.27 10.13
C PRO A 906 -14.61 42.47 9.39
N GLN A 907 -14.67 43.41 8.44
CA GLN A 907 -15.88 43.67 7.67
C GLN A 907 -16.06 42.60 6.60
N THR A 908 -15.02 42.32 5.82
CA THR A 908 -15.01 41.26 4.79
C THR A 908 -15.25 39.88 5.43
N ALA A 909 -14.50 39.56 6.49
CA ALA A 909 -14.67 38.32 7.24
C ALA A 909 -16.10 38.19 7.81
N GLY A 910 -16.64 39.27 8.37
CA GLY A 910 -17.99 39.32 8.91
C GLY A 910 -19.07 38.98 7.88
N ILE A 911 -18.99 39.59 6.69
CA ILE A 911 -19.92 39.32 5.58
C ILE A 911 -19.82 37.85 5.15
N PHE A 912 -18.60 37.34 4.97
CA PHE A 912 -18.36 35.95 4.58
C PHE A 912 -18.97 34.96 5.58
N PHE A 913 -18.63 35.08 6.87
CA PHE A 913 -19.11 34.14 7.89
C PHE A 913 -20.62 34.24 8.11
N GLN A 914 -21.20 35.44 8.07
CA GLN A 914 -22.65 35.60 8.16
C GLN A 914 -23.39 34.91 6.99
N GLN A 915 -22.79 34.90 5.80
CA GLN A 915 -23.41 34.30 4.61
C GLN A 915 -23.19 32.79 4.51
N PHE A 916 -21.99 32.29 4.82
CA PHE A 916 -21.57 30.94 4.47
C PHE A 916 -21.32 30.00 5.66
N TYR A 917 -21.07 30.50 6.87
CA TYR A 917 -20.67 29.65 8.00
C TYR A 917 -21.67 28.51 8.28
N ILE A 918 -22.96 28.85 8.36
CA ILE A 918 -24.01 27.86 8.64
C ILE A 918 -24.18 26.86 7.49
N SER A 919 -24.07 27.32 6.24
CA SER A 919 -24.13 26.45 5.07
C SER A 919 -23.00 25.43 5.06
N ILE A 920 -21.76 25.89 5.29
CA ILE A 920 -20.58 25.02 5.37
C ILE A 920 -20.74 24.03 6.53
N LEU A 921 -21.20 24.49 7.70
CA LEU A 921 -21.39 23.63 8.87
C LEU A 921 -22.37 22.49 8.57
N GLN A 922 -23.49 22.81 7.91
CA GLN A 922 -24.49 21.81 7.52
C GLN A 922 -23.93 20.81 6.52
N ASP A 923 -23.20 21.27 5.51
CA ASP A 923 -22.62 20.40 4.48
C ASP A 923 -21.55 19.48 5.06
N VAL A 924 -20.70 19.98 5.97
CA VAL A 924 -19.70 19.15 6.64
C VAL A 924 -20.35 18.11 7.55
N PHE A 925 -21.41 18.46 8.29
CA PHE A 925 -22.16 17.47 9.07
C PHE A 925 -22.86 16.44 8.18
N PHE A 926 -23.43 16.87 7.05
CA PHE A 926 -24.07 15.97 6.09
C PHE A 926 -23.08 14.89 5.62
N VAL A 927 -21.91 15.31 5.14
CA VAL A 927 -20.84 14.40 4.68
C VAL A 927 -20.31 13.54 5.83
N LEU A 928 -20.09 14.12 7.01
CA LEU A 928 -19.59 13.39 8.19
C LEU A 928 -20.53 12.26 8.64
N THR A 929 -21.84 12.48 8.50
CA THR A 929 -22.85 11.51 8.91
C THR A 929 -23.31 10.57 7.81
N ASP A 930 -22.73 10.70 6.61
CA ASP A 930 -22.98 9.79 5.50
C ASP A 930 -22.00 8.60 5.58
N SER A 931 -22.51 7.38 5.39
CA SER A 931 -21.68 6.18 5.39
C SER A 931 -20.72 6.10 4.20
N ASP A 932 -20.99 6.83 3.12
CA ASP A 932 -20.24 6.77 1.87
C ASP A 932 -18.99 7.68 1.88
N HIS A 933 -18.91 8.64 2.80
CA HIS A 933 -17.84 9.64 2.88
C HIS A 933 -16.90 9.43 4.09
N LYS A 934 -16.75 8.19 4.55
CA LYS A 934 -15.85 7.84 5.68
C LYS A 934 -14.38 8.15 5.38
N ALA A 935 -13.98 8.13 4.11
CA ALA A 935 -12.60 8.37 3.68
C ALA A 935 -12.10 9.80 3.99
N GLY A 936 -13.00 10.81 4.00
CA GLY A 936 -12.67 12.20 4.32
C GLY A 936 -12.67 12.55 5.81
N PHE A 937 -12.92 11.58 6.70
CA PHE A 937 -13.14 11.80 8.14
C PHE A 937 -12.10 12.69 8.82
N LYS A 938 -10.81 12.54 8.45
CA LYS A 938 -9.71 13.38 8.95
C LYS A 938 -9.94 14.86 8.63
N SER A 939 -10.13 15.17 7.35
CA SER A 939 -10.29 16.54 6.84
C SER A 939 -11.60 17.15 7.34
N GLN A 940 -12.68 16.36 7.42
CA GLN A 940 -13.95 16.75 8.02
C GLN A 940 -13.78 17.16 9.50
N CYS A 941 -13.06 16.35 10.30
CA CYS A 941 -12.79 16.66 11.71
C CYS A 941 -11.94 17.92 11.87
N MET A 942 -10.90 18.11 11.05
CA MET A 942 -10.05 19.31 11.08
C MET A 942 -10.86 20.58 10.75
N LEU A 943 -11.72 20.49 9.74
CA LEU A 943 -12.61 21.57 9.34
C LEU A 943 -13.61 21.93 10.45
N LEU A 944 -14.29 20.93 11.03
CA LEU A 944 -15.19 21.17 12.16
C LEU A 944 -14.46 21.77 13.35
N ALA A 945 -13.34 21.19 13.78
CA ALA A 945 -12.56 21.70 14.91
C ALA A 945 -12.21 23.17 14.69
N ARG A 946 -11.76 23.55 13.49
CA ARG A 946 -11.45 24.94 13.15
C ARG A 946 -12.67 25.85 13.19
N MET A 947 -13.81 25.44 12.63
CA MET A 947 -15.05 26.23 12.67
C MET A 947 -15.50 26.51 14.11
N PHE A 948 -15.54 25.49 14.97
CA PHE A 948 -15.90 25.63 16.37
C PHE A 948 -14.88 26.47 17.15
N GLN A 949 -13.58 26.36 16.85
CA GLN A 949 -12.54 27.18 17.44
C GLN A 949 -12.71 28.68 17.13
N LEU A 950 -13.05 29.02 15.88
CA LEU A 950 -13.27 30.42 15.47
C LEU A 950 -14.43 31.08 16.24
N VAL A 951 -15.45 30.31 16.58
CA VAL A 951 -16.58 30.76 17.41
C VAL A 951 -16.20 30.85 18.88
N GLU A 952 -15.51 29.83 19.43
CA GLU A 952 -15.11 29.79 20.84
C GLU A 952 -14.15 30.93 21.21
N THR A 953 -13.20 31.22 20.33
CA THR A 953 -12.20 32.28 20.52
C THR A 953 -12.72 33.68 20.21
N ASN A 954 -14.01 33.82 19.82
CA ASN A 954 -14.63 35.07 19.37
C ASN A 954 -13.87 35.78 18.23
N LYS A 955 -13.17 35.02 17.37
CA LYS A 955 -12.54 35.57 16.16
C LYS A 955 -13.61 36.08 15.18
N ILE A 956 -14.80 35.47 15.17
CA ILE A 956 -15.98 35.95 14.45
C ILE A 956 -16.77 36.91 15.36
N SER A 957 -16.57 38.21 15.17
CA SER A 957 -17.18 39.27 15.99
C SER A 957 -18.59 39.67 15.56
N GLN A 958 -18.95 39.46 14.28
CA GLN A 958 -20.29 39.76 13.76
C GLN A 958 -21.27 38.62 14.07
N PRO A 959 -22.57 38.90 14.28
CA PRO A 959 -23.58 37.86 14.47
C PRO A 959 -23.69 36.92 13.26
N LEU A 960 -23.59 35.61 13.51
CA LEU A 960 -23.76 34.55 12.49
C LEU A 960 -25.23 34.34 12.06
N TYR A 961 -26.16 35.02 12.71
CA TYR A 961 -27.60 34.88 12.51
C TYR A 961 -28.22 36.19 12.01
N GLN A 962 -29.33 36.07 11.32
CA GLN A 962 -30.18 37.22 10.98
C GLN A 962 -31.06 37.61 12.18
N PRO A 963 -31.49 38.89 12.32
CA PRO A 963 -32.20 39.38 13.50
C PRO A 963 -33.52 38.66 13.84
N ASP A 964 -34.09 37.91 12.89
CA ASP A 964 -35.30 37.10 13.03
C ASP A 964 -35.04 35.66 13.51
N GLN A 965 -33.78 35.21 13.48
CA GLN A 965 -33.41 33.82 13.79
C GLN A 965 -33.04 33.59 15.26
N ALA A 966 -32.63 34.64 15.99
CA ALA A 966 -32.29 34.55 17.41
C ALA A 966 -32.57 35.87 18.15
N ALA A 967 -32.73 35.80 19.47
CA ALA A 967 -32.94 36.98 20.29
C ALA A 967 -31.77 37.98 20.18
N PRO A 968 -32.03 39.30 20.21
CA PRO A 968 -30.97 40.30 20.22
C PRO A 968 -30.00 40.11 21.40
N GLY A 969 -28.70 40.00 21.11
CA GLY A 969 -27.66 39.81 22.12
C GLY A 969 -27.23 38.36 22.35
N THR A 970 -27.80 37.39 21.64
CA THR A 970 -27.34 35.99 21.67
C THR A 970 -25.89 35.89 21.17
N SER A 971 -25.03 35.20 21.91
CA SER A 971 -23.63 34.99 21.47
C SER A 971 -23.56 34.00 20.30
N ASN A 972 -22.54 34.13 19.45
CA ASN A 972 -22.31 33.18 18.34
C ASN A 972 -22.15 31.74 18.85
N LYS A 973 -21.48 31.55 20.00
CA LYS A 973 -21.35 30.25 20.67
C LYS A 973 -22.71 29.64 21.02
N GLN A 974 -23.59 30.42 21.64
CA GLN A 974 -24.92 29.96 22.00
C GLN A 974 -25.73 29.60 20.75
N PHE A 975 -25.73 30.47 19.73
CA PHE A 975 -26.46 30.22 18.48
C PHE A 975 -25.99 28.94 17.77
N VAL A 976 -24.67 28.76 17.59
CA VAL A 976 -24.10 27.59 16.93
C VAL A 976 -24.35 26.31 17.72
N SER A 977 -24.30 26.37 19.05
CA SER A 977 -24.64 25.23 19.92
C SER A 977 -26.10 24.80 19.74
N GLU A 978 -27.04 25.73 19.85
CA GLU A 978 -28.49 25.46 19.69
C GLU A 978 -28.82 24.97 18.27
N PHE A 979 -28.20 25.58 17.25
CA PHE A 979 -28.37 25.18 15.86
C PHE A 979 -27.86 23.76 15.61
N THR A 980 -26.64 23.44 16.06
CA THR A 980 -26.03 22.12 15.85
C THR A 980 -26.81 21.04 16.59
N SER A 981 -27.24 21.30 17.84
CA SER A 981 -28.09 20.36 18.58
C SER A 981 -29.41 20.12 17.87
N SER A 982 -30.05 21.16 17.35
CA SER A 982 -31.31 21.04 16.59
C SER A 982 -31.13 20.26 15.29
N LEU A 983 -30.02 20.50 14.57
CA LEU A 983 -29.68 19.79 13.34
C LEU A 983 -29.55 18.28 13.58
N LEU A 984 -28.76 17.89 14.60
CA LEU A 984 -28.53 16.49 14.95
C LEU A 984 -29.79 15.80 15.50
N GLN A 985 -30.60 16.50 16.30
CA GLN A 985 -31.86 15.95 16.82
C GLN A 985 -32.88 15.71 15.71
N ARG A 986 -32.88 16.55 14.65
CA ARG A 986 -33.73 16.37 13.47
C ARG A 986 -33.23 15.23 12.57
N ALA A 987 -31.92 15.11 12.39
CA ALA A 987 -31.32 14.05 11.60
C ALA A 987 -31.48 12.67 12.28
N PHE A 988 -31.27 12.61 13.60
CA PHE A 988 -31.29 11.38 14.39
C PHE A 988 -32.30 11.47 15.55
N PRO A 989 -33.61 11.34 15.25
CA PRO A 989 -34.66 11.48 16.27
C PRO A 989 -34.62 10.41 17.37
N ASN A 990 -33.85 9.34 17.16
CA ASN A 990 -33.58 8.27 18.11
C ASN A 990 -32.54 8.63 19.20
N LEU A 991 -31.78 9.72 19.04
CA LEU A 991 -30.83 10.18 20.05
C LEU A 991 -31.56 10.93 21.18
N LYS A 992 -31.14 10.69 22.42
CA LYS A 992 -31.63 11.46 23.57
C LYS A 992 -31.01 12.86 23.53
N GLU A 993 -31.79 13.87 23.89
CA GLU A 993 -31.35 15.27 23.93
C GLU A 993 -30.04 15.46 24.72
N ILE A 994 -29.89 14.78 25.86
CA ILE A 994 -28.67 14.82 26.68
C ILE A 994 -27.44 14.29 25.92
N GLN A 995 -27.61 13.27 25.08
CA GLN A 995 -26.50 12.73 24.28
C GLN A 995 -26.06 13.74 23.22
N VAL A 996 -27.02 14.39 22.57
CA VAL A 996 -26.74 15.44 21.56
C VAL A 996 -26.06 16.65 22.21
N GLN A 997 -26.55 17.11 23.36
CA GLN A 997 -25.93 18.21 24.11
C GLN A 997 -24.50 17.86 24.57
N HIS A 998 -24.29 16.65 25.08
CA HIS A 998 -22.95 16.18 25.47
C HIS A 998 -21.99 16.18 24.27
N PHE A 999 -22.46 15.69 23.12
CA PHE A 999 -21.68 15.67 21.90
C PHE A 999 -21.29 17.09 21.44
N VAL A 1000 -22.26 18.00 21.31
CA VAL A 1000 -22.03 19.38 20.86
C VAL A 1000 -21.13 20.16 21.81
N ASN A 1001 -21.28 19.97 23.14
CA ASN A 1001 -20.38 20.57 24.12
C ASN A 1001 -18.94 20.07 23.94
N GLY A 1002 -18.77 18.78 23.65
CA GLY A 1002 -17.46 18.19 23.34
C GLY A 1002 -16.77 18.87 22.16
N LEU A 1003 -17.50 19.24 21.11
CA LEU A 1003 -16.97 19.95 19.93
C LEU A 1003 -16.36 21.32 20.29
N PHE A 1004 -16.92 22.03 21.28
CA PHE A 1004 -16.34 23.28 21.77
C PHE A 1004 -15.15 23.05 22.71
N THR A 1005 -15.21 22.04 23.58
CA THR A 1005 -14.16 21.83 24.60
C THR A 1005 -12.90 21.17 24.06
N LEU A 1006 -13.01 20.39 22.98
CA LEU A 1006 -11.91 19.58 22.44
C LEU A 1006 -11.29 20.17 21.16
N ASN A 1007 -11.73 21.34 20.70
CA ASN A 1007 -11.33 21.91 19.40
C ASN A 1007 -9.83 22.23 19.25
N GLU A 1008 -9.07 22.31 20.34
CA GLU A 1008 -7.61 22.51 20.32
C GLU A 1008 -6.81 21.21 20.23
N ASP A 1009 -7.41 20.08 20.60
CA ASP A 1009 -6.76 18.76 20.61
C ASP A 1009 -7.38 17.87 19.52
N ALA A 1010 -6.75 17.87 18.35
CA ALA A 1010 -7.24 17.16 17.17
C ALA A 1010 -7.48 15.66 17.43
N THR A 1011 -6.64 15.01 18.24
CA THR A 1011 -6.75 13.57 18.54
C THR A 1011 -7.97 13.29 19.41
N LYS A 1012 -8.17 14.08 20.47
CA LYS A 1012 -9.35 13.95 21.33
C LYS A 1012 -10.63 14.33 20.59
N PHE A 1013 -10.60 15.39 19.80
CA PHE A 1013 -11.74 15.83 18.98
C PHE A 1013 -12.17 14.72 18.03
N LYS A 1014 -11.24 14.17 17.26
CA LYS A 1014 -11.49 13.07 16.32
C LYS A 1014 -12.06 11.82 17.03
N THR A 1015 -11.50 11.45 18.17
CA THR A 1015 -12.00 10.31 18.96
C THR A 1015 -13.43 10.55 19.44
N HIS A 1016 -13.74 11.76 19.91
CA HIS A 1016 -15.09 12.14 20.33
C HIS A 1016 -16.10 12.08 19.17
N VAL A 1017 -15.73 12.56 17.98
CA VAL A 1017 -16.57 12.46 16.77
C VAL A 1017 -16.75 11.00 16.33
N ARG A 1018 -15.69 10.20 16.35
CA ARG A 1018 -15.72 8.77 16.00
C ARG A 1018 -16.65 7.98 16.92
N ASP A 1019 -16.54 8.17 18.24
CA ASP A 1019 -17.39 7.49 19.21
C ASP A 1019 -18.86 7.86 19.03
N PHE A 1020 -19.14 9.12 18.68
CA PHE A 1020 -20.49 9.56 18.32
C PHE A 1020 -20.99 8.85 17.06
N LEU A 1021 -20.21 8.81 15.97
CA LEU A 1021 -20.60 8.12 14.75
C LEU A 1021 -20.87 6.63 14.98
N ILE A 1022 -19.97 5.90 15.66
CA ILE A 1022 -20.15 4.46 15.97
C ILE A 1022 -21.41 4.22 16.81
N SER A 1023 -21.86 5.20 17.60
CA SER A 1023 -23.10 5.11 18.36
C SER A 1023 -24.38 5.22 17.50
N LEU A 1024 -24.27 5.76 16.28
CA LEU A 1024 -25.35 5.86 15.31
C LEU A 1024 -25.61 4.49 14.67
N LYS A 1025 -26.88 4.22 14.35
CA LYS A 1025 -27.27 2.93 13.76
C LYS A 1025 -26.69 2.75 12.35
N GLU A 1026 -26.52 3.82 11.58
CA GLU A 1026 -25.97 3.75 10.21
C GLU A 1026 -24.48 3.39 10.17
N PHE A 1027 -23.75 3.50 11.30
CA PHE A 1027 -22.32 3.21 11.41
C PHE A 1027 -22.02 1.95 12.25
N ALA A 1028 -23.02 1.11 12.51
CA ALA A 1028 -22.85 -0.13 13.29
C ALA A 1028 -22.11 -1.28 12.54
N GLY A 1029 -21.36 -0.96 11.48
CA GLY A 1029 -20.64 -1.89 10.60
C GLY A 1029 -19.13 -1.67 10.57
N ASP A 1030 -18.48 -1.92 9.42
CA ASP A 1030 -17.05 -1.68 9.22
C ASP A 1030 -16.73 -0.18 9.29
N ASN A 1031 -15.85 0.18 10.23
CA ASN A 1031 -15.45 1.54 10.56
C ASN A 1031 -13.93 1.75 10.40
N ALA A 1032 -13.24 0.85 9.70
CA ALA A 1032 -11.80 0.89 9.53
C ALA A 1032 -11.32 2.27 9.02
N GLU A 1033 -12.03 2.89 8.09
CA GLU A 1033 -11.66 4.19 7.50
C GLU A 1033 -11.56 5.33 8.52
N LEU A 1034 -12.30 5.28 9.63
CA LEU A 1034 -12.21 6.27 10.70
C LEU A 1034 -10.83 6.25 11.41
N TYR A 1035 -10.07 5.17 11.26
CA TYR A 1035 -8.72 4.98 11.81
C TYR A 1035 -7.61 5.14 10.76
N ALA A 1036 -7.94 5.61 9.54
CA ALA A 1036 -6.98 5.67 8.44
C ALA A 1036 -5.75 6.55 8.75
N GLU A 1037 -5.95 7.69 9.42
CA GLU A 1037 -4.85 8.59 9.78
C GLU A 1037 -3.90 7.99 10.83
N GLU A 1038 -4.44 7.32 11.85
CA GLU A 1038 -3.61 6.70 12.90
C GLU A 1038 -2.74 5.61 12.27
N ARG A 1039 -3.31 4.83 11.34
CA ARG A 1039 -2.57 3.83 10.55
C ARG A 1039 -1.55 4.47 9.60
N GLU A 1040 -1.85 5.62 8.99
CA GLU A 1040 -0.92 6.33 8.10
C GLU A 1040 0.25 6.95 8.89
N GLN A 1041 -0.01 7.55 10.05
CA GLN A 1041 1.02 8.09 10.93
C GLN A 1041 1.92 6.99 11.47
N GLU A 1042 1.35 5.87 11.92
CA GLU A 1042 2.11 4.71 12.38
C GLU A 1042 3.00 4.17 11.25
N LYS A 1043 2.44 4.00 10.03
CA LYS A 1043 3.22 3.60 8.85
C LYS A 1043 4.34 4.59 8.53
N LYS A 1044 4.10 5.90 8.64
CA LYS A 1044 5.12 6.91 8.38
C LYS A 1044 6.24 6.87 9.42
N ILE A 1045 5.90 6.78 10.71
CA ILE A 1045 6.88 6.65 11.80
C ILE A 1045 7.72 5.39 11.61
N LEU A 1046 7.08 4.26 11.28
CA LEU A 1046 7.77 3.00 10.99
C LEU A 1046 8.69 3.13 9.77
N ALA A 1047 8.23 3.75 8.68
CA ALA A 1047 9.03 3.96 7.47
C ALA A 1047 10.22 4.91 7.70
N ASP A 1048 10.02 5.99 8.46
CA ASP A 1048 11.09 6.93 8.81
C ASP A 1048 12.15 6.25 9.71
N ALA A 1049 11.71 5.47 10.71
CA ALA A 1049 12.59 4.70 11.57
C ALA A 1049 13.34 3.58 10.80
N GLU A 1050 12.66 2.91 9.88
CA GLU A 1050 13.25 1.90 9.00
C GLU A 1050 14.30 2.53 8.06
N ARG A 1051 14.02 3.71 7.49
CA ARG A 1051 14.99 4.47 6.68
C ARG A 1051 16.20 4.90 7.51
N GLU A 1052 16.00 5.39 8.73
CA GLU A 1052 17.11 5.77 9.62
C GLU A 1052 17.98 4.56 9.99
N ARG A 1053 17.37 3.39 10.24
CA ARG A 1053 18.09 2.13 10.45
C ARG A 1053 18.86 1.73 9.20
N ALA A 1054 18.22 1.78 8.03
CA ALA A 1054 18.80 1.38 6.76
C ALA A 1054 20.01 2.26 6.36
N LEU A 1055 19.99 3.55 6.71
CA LEU A 1055 21.13 4.46 6.51
C LEU A 1055 22.38 4.06 7.30
N LYS A 1056 22.22 3.37 8.44
CA LYS A 1056 23.34 2.96 9.32
C LYS A 1056 24.07 1.72 8.82
N VAL A 1057 23.55 1.03 7.80
CA VAL A 1057 24.09 -0.24 7.28
C VAL A 1057 24.24 -0.17 5.77
N GLY A 1058 25.47 -0.27 5.28
CA GLY A 1058 25.72 -0.17 3.84
C GLY A 1058 24.97 -1.23 3.04
N GLY A 1059 24.41 -0.83 1.91
CA GLY A 1059 23.71 -1.74 1.00
C GLY A 1059 22.27 -2.10 1.35
N LEU A 1060 21.71 -1.64 2.47
CA LEU A 1060 20.24 -1.70 2.69
C LEU A 1060 19.49 -0.71 1.81
N ILE A 1061 20.03 0.50 1.63
CA ILE A 1061 19.49 1.48 0.69
C ILE A 1061 20.10 1.26 -0.69
N LYS A 1062 19.28 1.21 -1.74
CA LYS A 1062 19.82 1.08 -3.11
C LYS A 1062 20.64 2.34 -3.42
N PRO A 1063 21.72 2.26 -4.20
CA PRO A 1063 22.44 3.45 -4.63
C PRO A 1063 21.57 4.45 -5.40
N ALA A 1064 20.48 3.99 -6.03
CA ALA A 1064 19.46 4.83 -6.64
C ALA A 1064 18.77 5.77 -5.64
N ASP A 1065 18.50 5.27 -4.44
CA ASP A 1065 17.66 5.90 -3.40
C ASP A 1065 18.47 6.72 -2.38
N LEU A 1066 19.80 6.69 -2.46
CA LEU A 1066 20.69 7.61 -1.73
C LEU A 1066 20.64 9.01 -2.36
N ASP A 1067 20.48 10.03 -1.52
CA ASP A 1067 20.48 11.43 -1.93
C ASP A 1067 21.86 11.81 -2.48
N GLN A 1068 21.92 12.67 -3.51
CA GLN A 1068 23.18 13.03 -4.18
C GLN A 1068 24.17 13.76 -3.26
N ASP A 1069 23.67 14.36 -2.17
CA ASP A 1069 24.48 15.04 -1.15
C ASP A 1069 25.01 14.07 -0.07
N ASP A 1070 24.43 12.88 0.08
CA ASP A 1070 24.90 11.83 1.00
C ASP A 1070 26.07 11.00 0.42
N GLU A 1071 26.45 11.23 -0.85
CA GLU A 1071 27.59 10.58 -1.52
C GLU A 1071 28.90 11.40 -1.48
N LEU A 1072 28.90 12.57 -0.82
CA LEU A 1072 30.06 13.45 -0.59
C LEU A 1072 30.63 13.26 0.82
#